data_AF-H0JLD3-F1
#
_entry.id   AF-H0JLD3-F1
#
_cell.length_a   1.000
_cell.length_b   1.000
_cell.length_c   1.000
_cell.angle_alpha   90.00
_cell.angle_beta   90.00
_cell.angle_gamma   90.00
#
_symmetry.space_group_name_H-M   'P 1'
#
loop_
_entity.id
_entity.type
_entity.pdbx_description
1 polymer ?
#
loop_
_entity_poly.entity_id
_entity_poly.type
_entity_poly.pdbx_seq_one_letter_code
_entity_poly.pdbx_strand_id
1 'polypeptide(L)'
;MTITDPAPATSAHLDDSLKDLDYHALNAMLNLYGPNGEIQFDKDVAAARQYFLQHVNQNTVFFHNLDEKLDYLVEENYYEPEVLEKYSRAFVKSLFEHAYSKKFRFPTFLGAFKYYTSYTLKTFDGKRYLERFEDRVCMVALTLADGDEILARHLVDEIISGRFQPATPTFLNSGKKQRGEPVSCFPAGTLIDTIDGQRAIETLQAGDLVLSHDGAYHAVEELIENPNDQALVSISHFGHKEPIRCTPEHPILVWTDRDVETLIDGDGADPFNGFVWLAAQDVRPTDFIVTAAPLGERDKRVFDLMDHVGNGLYEEVDGLIRKVNVDAKHRNKQRHSQRFVGVNRYVEESYEFGLILGWYVAEGYVSKRAGVDGVQPDGVHFALGAHEVEYQADLAAAFKQVFGVELSQSTNQSDHSTKMGCNSKVVASLLLSLAGTGYSTKRLTRDVMTADEEFQRGLLAGLFRGDGCSTNGGMILDLVNPELVDQVQLILRRLGIVSVVRQYINQAGNVTGHVFVPGVPGTNEDFIFDVGKNLHNYVGRKGAKRTTYQVAHGRHVYGIREIAKTDETPSKVYNLHVEGTHTYTIRGAVVHNCFLLRIEDNMESIGRSINSALQLSKRGGGVALLLSNIREHGAPSRRSRTSPPASSRS
;
A
#
# COMPACT_ATOMS: atom_id res chain seq x y z
N MET A 1 29.13 39.69 -26.52
CA MET A 1 30.37 38.88 -26.54
C MET A 1 30.29 37.97 -27.74
N THR A 2 31.17 38.19 -28.70
CA THR A 2 31.35 37.37 -29.90
C THR A 2 31.82 35.98 -29.48
N ILE A 3 31.09 34.94 -29.87
CA ILE A 3 31.48 33.54 -29.67
C ILE A 3 32.41 33.18 -30.83
N THR A 4 33.69 33.01 -30.53
CA THR A 4 34.68 32.46 -31.46
C THR A 4 34.54 30.94 -31.51
N ASP A 5 34.48 30.38 -32.71
CA ASP A 5 34.54 28.93 -32.95
C ASP A 5 35.82 28.31 -32.38
N PRO A 6 35.75 27.12 -31.75
CA PRO A 6 36.95 26.39 -31.36
C PRO A 6 37.61 25.76 -32.60
N ALA A 7 38.94 25.90 -32.69
CA ALA A 7 39.77 25.32 -33.74
C ALA A 7 39.71 23.78 -33.76
N PRO A 8 39.91 23.12 -34.92
CA PRO A 8 39.90 21.67 -35.01
C PRO A 8 41.09 21.06 -34.26
N ALA A 9 40.80 20.09 -33.40
CA ALA A 9 41.81 19.34 -32.66
C ALA A 9 42.75 18.61 -33.63
N THR A 10 44.03 18.97 -33.57
CA THR A 10 45.15 18.24 -34.21
C THR A 10 45.21 16.81 -33.70
N SER A 11 45.38 15.85 -34.62
CA SER A 11 45.60 14.44 -34.33
C SER A 11 46.88 14.24 -33.52
N ALA A 12 46.75 14.08 -32.20
CA ALA A 12 47.84 13.62 -31.36
C ALA A 12 48.12 12.14 -31.67
N HIS A 13 49.35 11.84 -32.08
CA HIS A 13 49.85 10.47 -32.19
C HIS A 13 49.84 9.84 -30.79
N LEU A 14 49.01 8.82 -30.58
CA LEU A 14 49.05 7.97 -29.38
C LEU A 14 50.38 7.21 -29.34
N ASP A 15 51.03 7.23 -28.17
CA ASP A 15 52.22 6.45 -27.85
C ASP A 15 51.97 4.95 -28.09
N ASP A 16 52.88 4.29 -28.82
CA ASP A 16 52.75 2.88 -29.21
C ASP A 16 52.76 1.92 -27.99
N SER A 17 53.23 2.41 -26.83
CA SER A 17 53.25 1.67 -25.56
C SER A 17 51.86 1.41 -24.95
N LEU A 18 50.80 2.09 -25.42
CA LEU A 18 49.43 1.99 -24.90
C LEU A 18 48.54 0.97 -25.65
N LYS A 19 49.04 0.38 -26.74
CA LYS A 19 48.25 -0.54 -27.57
C LYS A 19 47.97 -1.90 -26.91
N ASP A 20 48.82 -2.32 -25.98
CA ASP A 20 48.80 -3.65 -25.34
C ASP A 20 48.16 -3.68 -23.94
N LEU A 21 47.60 -2.55 -23.47
CA LEU A 21 46.95 -2.46 -22.15
C LEU A 21 45.47 -2.83 -22.19
N ASP A 22 45.03 -3.59 -21.18
CA ASP A 22 43.63 -3.95 -20.93
C ASP A 22 42.78 -2.70 -20.59
N TYR A 23 41.53 -2.66 -21.04
CA TYR A 23 40.62 -1.54 -20.81
C TYR A 23 40.32 -1.32 -19.31
N HIS A 24 40.39 -2.36 -18.48
CA HIS A 24 40.33 -2.22 -17.02
C HIS A 24 41.55 -1.48 -16.45
N ALA A 25 42.75 -1.73 -16.99
CA ALA A 25 43.97 -1.05 -16.57
C ALA A 25 43.97 0.43 -16.99
N LEU A 26 43.43 0.74 -18.18
CA LEU A 26 43.31 2.12 -18.67
C LEU A 26 42.26 2.93 -17.88
N ASN A 27 41.13 2.32 -17.51
CA ASN A 27 40.13 2.96 -16.66
C ASN A 27 40.67 3.19 -15.23
N ALA A 28 41.45 2.26 -14.68
CA ALA A 28 42.09 2.42 -13.37
C ALA A 28 43.08 3.60 -13.32
N MET A 29 43.68 3.97 -14.45
CA MET A 29 44.57 5.13 -14.56
C MET A 29 43.86 6.49 -14.47
N LEU A 30 42.52 6.54 -14.58
CA LEU A 30 41.75 7.77 -14.35
C LEU A 30 41.72 8.19 -12.87
N ASN A 31 41.93 7.23 -11.96
CA ASN A 31 42.07 7.50 -10.52
C ASN A 31 43.47 8.00 -10.14
N LEU A 32 44.38 8.14 -11.10
CA LEU A 32 45.72 8.67 -10.92
C LEU A 32 45.83 10.01 -11.62
N TYR A 33 46.21 11.04 -10.88
CA TYR A 33 46.53 12.33 -11.48
C TYR A 33 47.75 12.21 -12.40
N GLY A 34 47.73 12.93 -13.51
CA GLY A 34 48.92 13.08 -14.36
C GLY A 34 50.09 13.72 -13.59
N PRO A 35 51.30 13.74 -14.16
CA PRO A 35 52.49 14.33 -13.53
C PRO A 35 52.30 15.78 -13.04
N ASN A 36 51.29 16.48 -13.60
CA ASN A 36 50.95 17.88 -13.30
C ASN A 36 49.64 18.04 -12.50
N GLY A 37 49.06 16.97 -11.93
CA GLY A 37 47.83 17.06 -11.14
C GLY A 37 46.52 17.09 -11.94
N GLU A 38 46.56 16.79 -13.25
CA GLU A 38 45.39 16.84 -14.13
C GLU A 38 44.68 15.47 -14.28
N ILE A 39 43.38 15.52 -14.56
CA ILE A 39 42.57 14.34 -14.88
C ILE A 39 42.89 13.92 -16.33
N GLN A 40 43.19 12.65 -16.52
CA GLN A 40 43.72 12.13 -17.79
C GLN A 40 42.60 11.74 -18.78
N PHE A 41 41.80 12.70 -19.25
CA PHE A 41 40.63 12.47 -20.12
C PHE A 41 40.96 11.69 -21.41
N ASP A 42 42.14 11.85 -21.98
CA ASP A 42 42.58 11.08 -23.17
C ASP A 42 42.64 9.57 -22.91
N LYS A 43 42.88 9.17 -21.66
CA LYS A 43 42.88 7.75 -21.25
C LYS A 43 41.48 7.16 -21.21
N ASP A 44 40.46 7.96 -20.93
CA ASP A 44 39.05 7.50 -20.95
C ASP A 44 38.60 7.18 -22.39
N VAL A 45 39.01 8.01 -23.35
CA VAL A 45 38.79 7.76 -24.79
C VAL A 45 39.55 6.52 -25.26
N ALA A 46 40.81 6.35 -24.83
CA ALA A 46 41.60 5.16 -25.14
C ALA A 46 41.01 3.88 -24.52
N ALA A 47 40.51 3.95 -23.28
CA ALA A 47 39.82 2.85 -22.59
C ALA A 47 38.53 2.46 -23.31
N ALA A 48 37.71 3.44 -23.74
CA ALA A 48 36.53 3.19 -24.54
C ALA A 48 36.90 2.46 -25.84
N ARG A 49 37.93 2.93 -26.56
CA ARG A 49 38.41 2.29 -27.79
C ARG A 49 38.85 0.84 -27.56
N GLN A 50 39.63 0.58 -26.51
CA GLN A 50 40.10 -0.78 -26.20
C GLN A 50 38.95 -1.71 -25.78
N TYR A 51 37.98 -1.21 -25.00
CA TYR A 51 36.77 -1.97 -24.66
C TYR A 51 36.01 -2.43 -25.91
N PHE A 52 35.93 -1.58 -26.94
CA PHE A 52 35.32 -1.97 -28.20
C PHE A 52 36.11 -3.06 -28.94
N LEU A 53 37.44 -2.92 -29.04
CA LEU A 53 38.30 -3.87 -29.76
C LEU A 53 38.40 -5.23 -29.07
N GLN A 54 38.49 -5.23 -27.75
CA GLN A 54 38.75 -6.43 -26.94
C GLN A 54 37.46 -7.13 -26.50
N HIS A 55 36.35 -6.40 -26.32
CA HIS A 55 35.11 -6.96 -25.77
C HIS A 55 33.90 -6.79 -26.69
N VAL A 56 33.50 -5.56 -27.01
CA VAL A 56 32.23 -5.32 -27.72
C VAL A 56 32.22 -5.98 -29.09
N ASN A 57 33.23 -5.73 -29.93
CA ASN A 57 33.28 -6.23 -31.30
C ASN A 57 33.37 -7.76 -31.36
N GLN A 58 34.04 -8.38 -30.38
CA GLN A 58 34.19 -9.84 -30.31
C GLN A 58 32.90 -10.54 -29.87
N ASN A 59 32.07 -9.85 -29.07
CA ASN A 59 30.83 -10.39 -28.53
C ASN A 59 29.57 -9.91 -29.27
N THR A 60 29.71 -9.13 -30.35
CA THR A 60 28.57 -8.69 -31.17
C THR A 60 28.27 -9.70 -32.27
N VAL A 61 27.00 -10.06 -32.44
CA VAL A 61 26.55 -10.96 -33.52
C VAL A 61 26.73 -10.27 -34.88
N PHE A 62 27.29 -11.00 -35.84
CA PHE A 62 27.46 -10.54 -37.22
C PHE A 62 26.20 -10.83 -38.04
N PHE A 63 25.74 -9.82 -38.79
CA PHE A 63 24.68 -9.92 -39.79
C PHE A 63 25.20 -9.38 -41.12
N HIS A 64 24.82 -9.99 -42.25
CA HIS A 64 25.31 -9.63 -43.58
C HIS A 64 24.71 -8.31 -44.06
N ASN A 65 23.47 -8.01 -43.66
CA ASN A 65 22.80 -6.74 -43.94
C ASN A 65 21.73 -6.42 -42.88
N LEU A 66 21.18 -5.20 -42.96
CA LEU A 66 20.15 -4.74 -42.02
C LEU A 66 18.86 -5.54 -42.14
N ASP A 67 18.50 -6.01 -43.34
CA ASP A 67 17.24 -6.72 -43.53
C ASP A 67 17.27 -8.09 -42.84
N GLU A 68 18.34 -8.87 -43.04
CA GLU A 68 18.59 -10.11 -42.30
C GLU A 68 18.57 -9.90 -40.78
N LYS A 69 19.16 -8.81 -40.32
CA LYS A 69 19.16 -8.47 -38.88
C LYS A 69 17.76 -8.23 -38.35
N LEU A 70 16.98 -7.36 -39.01
CA LEU A 70 15.64 -7.01 -38.54
C LEU A 70 14.72 -8.24 -38.57
N ASP A 71 14.82 -9.05 -39.63
CA ASP A 71 14.00 -10.26 -39.77
C ASP A 71 14.36 -11.28 -38.67
N TYR A 72 15.65 -11.54 -38.44
CA TYR A 72 16.11 -12.37 -37.32
C TYR A 72 15.59 -11.88 -35.97
N LEU A 73 15.66 -10.57 -35.70
CA LEU A 73 15.25 -10.01 -34.41
C LEU A 73 13.73 -10.09 -34.19
N VAL A 74 12.92 -10.03 -35.26
CA VAL A 74 11.47 -10.22 -35.16
C VAL A 74 11.11 -11.70 -35.02
N GLU A 75 11.69 -12.57 -35.86
CA GLU A 75 11.43 -14.02 -35.87
C GLU A 75 11.80 -14.68 -34.54
N GLU A 76 12.95 -14.32 -33.97
CA GLU A 76 13.42 -14.84 -32.68
C GLU A 76 12.84 -14.09 -31.47
N ASN A 77 11.79 -13.28 -31.67
CA ASN A 77 11.05 -12.59 -30.60
C ASN A 77 11.87 -11.59 -29.78
N TYR A 78 12.87 -10.94 -30.37
CA TYR A 78 13.58 -9.84 -29.73
C TYR A 78 12.91 -8.48 -29.98
N TYR A 79 12.42 -8.23 -31.21
CA TYR A 79 11.69 -7.02 -31.59
C TYR A 79 10.18 -7.26 -31.75
N GLU A 80 9.41 -6.23 -31.42
CA GLU A 80 7.96 -6.19 -31.60
C GLU A 80 7.64 -5.85 -33.07
N PRO A 81 7.04 -6.77 -33.86
CA PRO A 81 6.77 -6.53 -35.28
C PRO A 81 5.84 -5.34 -35.50
N GLU A 82 4.88 -5.12 -34.59
CA GLU A 82 3.87 -4.06 -34.64
C GLU A 82 4.49 -2.65 -34.66
N VAL A 83 5.71 -2.49 -34.12
CA VAL A 83 6.45 -1.21 -34.17
C VAL A 83 7.01 -0.97 -35.57
N LEU A 84 7.57 -2.00 -36.21
CA LEU A 84 8.19 -1.88 -37.53
C LEU A 84 7.14 -1.78 -38.64
N GLU A 85 6.01 -2.48 -38.50
CA GLU A 85 4.91 -2.51 -39.48
C GLU A 85 4.21 -1.15 -39.69
N LYS A 86 4.36 -0.22 -38.73
CA LYS A 86 3.87 1.16 -38.85
C LYS A 86 4.63 2.01 -39.87
N TYR A 87 5.79 1.52 -40.33
CA TYR A 87 6.67 2.25 -41.24
C TYR A 87 6.94 1.44 -42.50
N SER A 88 7.22 2.13 -43.60
CA SER A 88 7.72 1.45 -44.79
C SER A 88 9.11 0.87 -44.52
N ARG A 89 9.39 -0.34 -45.01
CA ARG A 89 10.73 -0.96 -44.88
C ARG A 89 11.83 -0.08 -45.46
N ALA A 90 11.54 0.66 -46.54
CA ALA A 90 12.44 1.65 -47.13
C ALA A 90 12.77 2.80 -46.16
N PHE A 91 11.77 3.32 -45.45
CA PHE A 91 11.98 4.36 -44.44
C PHE A 91 12.84 3.84 -43.28
N VAL A 92 12.49 2.68 -42.71
CA VAL A 92 13.25 2.06 -41.61
C VAL A 92 14.73 1.92 -42.00
N LYS A 93 15.00 1.40 -43.19
CA LYS A 93 16.38 1.29 -43.70
C LYS A 93 17.08 2.65 -43.80
N SER A 94 16.40 3.65 -44.36
CA SER A 94 16.93 5.01 -44.46
C SER A 94 17.20 5.66 -43.10
N LEU A 95 16.41 5.34 -42.07
CA LEU A 95 16.58 5.86 -40.72
C LEU A 95 17.81 5.24 -40.03
N PHE A 96 18.01 3.93 -40.17
CA PHE A 96 19.21 3.26 -39.68
C PHE A 96 20.47 3.73 -40.41
N GLU A 97 20.41 3.89 -41.73
CA GLU A 97 21.51 4.47 -42.51
C GLU A 97 21.83 5.91 -42.06
N HIS A 98 20.79 6.71 -41.78
CA HIS A 98 20.94 8.05 -41.21
C HIS A 98 21.63 8.02 -39.84
N ALA A 99 21.23 7.12 -38.94
CA ALA A 99 21.88 6.95 -37.64
C ALA A 99 23.35 6.53 -37.79
N TYR A 100 23.67 5.58 -38.67
CA TYR A 100 25.04 5.13 -38.92
C TYR A 100 25.92 6.22 -39.54
N SER A 101 25.34 7.11 -40.34
CA SER A 101 26.06 8.23 -40.96
C SER A 101 26.67 9.19 -39.93
N LYS A 102 26.10 9.24 -38.70
CA LYS A 102 26.60 10.05 -37.58
C LYS A 102 27.90 9.51 -37.00
N LYS A 103 28.25 8.25 -37.27
CA LYS A 103 29.48 7.58 -36.80
C LYS A 103 29.71 7.78 -35.29
N PHE A 104 28.67 7.57 -34.49
CA PHE A 104 28.70 7.82 -33.06
C PHE A 104 29.83 7.08 -32.36
N ARG A 105 30.52 7.74 -31.44
CA ARG A 105 31.53 7.13 -30.56
C ARG A 105 31.26 7.61 -29.15
N PHE A 106 31.27 6.67 -28.21
CA PHE A 106 31.13 7.02 -26.80
C PHE A 106 32.30 7.91 -26.38
N PRO A 107 32.01 9.08 -25.77
CA PRO A 107 33.07 10.00 -25.32
C PRO A 107 33.83 9.46 -24.11
N THR A 108 33.26 8.50 -23.39
CA THR A 108 33.83 7.93 -22.15
C THR A 108 33.70 6.41 -22.13
N PHE A 109 34.65 5.73 -21.49
CA PHE A 109 34.59 4.28 -21.27
C PHE A 109 33.39 3.91 -20.41
N LEU A 110 33.11 4.68 -19.35
CA LEU A 110 31.99 4.41 -18.46
C LEU A 110 30.64 4.47 -19.21
N GLY A 111 30.48 5.41 -20.15
CA GLY A 111 29.30 5.49 -21.01
C GLY A 111 29.15 4.25 -21.90
N ALA A 112 30.24 3.83 -22.55
CA ALA A 112 30.25 2.62 -23.37
C ALA A 112 29.96 1.37 -22.53
N PHE A 113 30.64 1.21 -21.39
CA PHE A 113 30.48 0.08 -20.48
C PHE A 113 29.05 0.00 -19.95
N LYS A 114 28.47 1.10 -19.47
CA LYS A 114 27.09 1.15 -18.97
C LYS A 114 26.08 0.80 -20.07
N TYR A 115 26.26 1.30 -21.29
CA TYR A 115 25.38 0.96 -22.41
C TYR A 115 25.41 -0.54 -22.72
N TYR A 116 26.60 -1.13 -22.91
CA TYR A 116 26.71 -2.55 -23.28
C TYR A 116 26.43 -3.52 -22.12
N THR A 117 26.56 -3.08 -20.88
CA THR A 117 26.18 -3.90 -19.73
C THR A 117 24.67 -3.87 -19.48
N SER A 118 24.02 -2.71 -19.55
CA SER A 118 22.65 -2.53 -19.07
C SER A 118 21.59 -2.26 -20.14
N TYR A 119 21.93 -1.66 -21.29
CA TYR A 119 20.92 -1.12 -22.22
C TYR A 119 20.84 -1.85 -23.55
N THR A 120 21.98 -2.32 -24.06
CA THR A 120 22.05 -3.03 -25.34
C THR A 120 21.19 -4.30 -25.34
N LEU A 121 20.55 -4.61 -26.46
CA LEU A 121 19.90 -5.90 -26.64
C LEU A 121 20.92 -7.03 -26.72
N LYS A 122 20.64 -8.13 -26.01
CA LYS A 122 21.49 -9.32 -25.96
C LYS A 122 20.70 -10.55 -26.38
N THR A 123 21.41 -11.60 -26.77
CA THR A 123 20.85 -12.94 -26.90
C THR A 123 20.20 -13.37 -25.58
N PHE A 124 19.20 -14.25 -25.61
CA PHE A 124 18.49 -14.70 -24.40
C PHE A 124 19.41 -15.32 -23.33
N ASP A 125 20.54 -15.89 -23.73
CA ASP A 125 21.57 -16.41 -22.80
C ASP A 125 22.52 -15.32 -22.25
N GLY A 126 22.32 -14.06 -22.65
CA GLY A 126 23.07 -12.88 -22.20
C GLY A 126 24.50 -12.77 -22.75
N LYS A 127 24.96 -13.71 -23.58
CA LYS A 127 26.38 -13.82 -23.96
C LYS A 127 26.80 -12.92 -25.10
N ARG A 128 25.90 -12.59 -26.02
CA ARG A 128 26.24 -11.80 -27.22
C ARG A 128 25.35 -10.58 -27.38
N TYR A 129 25.91 -9.52 -27.94
CA TYR A 129 25.20 -8.29 -28.27
C TYR A 129 24.53 -8.41 -29.64
N LEU A 130 23.25 -8.04 -29.70
CA LEU A 130 22.46 -8.03 -30.92
C LEU A 130 22.39 -6.63 -31.54
N GLU A 131 22.77 -5.60 -30.80
CA GLU A 131 22.67 -4.19 -31.20
C GLU A 131 23.94 -3.39 -30.95
N ARG A 132 24.11 -2.35 -31.77
CA ARG A 132 24.91 -1.18 -31.50
C ARG A 132 24.05 -0.06 -30.92
N PHE A 133 24.68 0.99 -30.42
CA PHE A 133 23.98 2.16 -29.89
C PHE A 133 23.00 2.76 -30.90
N GLU A 134 23.45 2.93 -32.15
CA GLU A 134 22.64 3.49 -33.22
C GLU A 134 21.39 2.65 -33.51
N ASP A 135 21.50 1.31 -33.45
CA ASP A 135 20.39 0.40 -33.70
C ASP A 135 19.28 0.57 -32.64
N ARG A 136 19.71 0.65 -31.37
CA ARG A 136 18.82 0.87 -30.22
C ARG A 136 18.13 2.22 -30.31
N VAL A 137 18.86 3.27 -30.69
CA VAL A 137 18.28 4.62 -30.88
C VAL A 137 17.21 4.60 -31.97
N CYS A 138 17.45 3.93 -33.10
CA CYS A 138 16.45 3.80 -34.16
C CYS A 138 15.18 3.11 -33.67
N MET A 139 15.28 2.00 -32.95
CA MET A 139 14.09 1.32 -32.42
C MET A 139 13.32 2.19 -31.43
N VAL A 140 14.02 2.87 -30.51
CA VAL A 140 13.38 3.79 -29.56
C VAL A 140 12.66 4.92 -30.30
N ALA A 141 13.29 5.51 -31.31
CA ALA A 141 12.69 6.58 -32.10
C ALA A 141 11.46 6.09 -32.88
N LEU A 142 11.52 4.91 -33.50
CA LEU A 142 10.39 4.32 -34.22
C LEU A 142 9.21 4.02 -33.28
N THR A 143 9.46 3.51 -32.07
CA THR A 143 8.42 3.28 -31.07
C THR A 143 7.77 4.58 -30.61
N LEU A 144 8.57 5.59 -30.27
CA LEU A 144 8.07 6.86 -29.74
C LEU A 144 7.35 7.72 -30.78
N ALA A 145 7.76 7.63 -32.05
CA ALA A 145 7.15 8.41 -33.12
C ALA A 145 5.85 7.79 -33.68
N ASP A 146 5.54 6.54 -33.31
CA ASP A 146 4.25 5.90 -33.57
C ASP A 146 3.72 6.01 -35.03
N GLY A 147 4.62 5.88 -36.02
CA GLY A 147 4.31 5.99 -37.45
C GLY A 147 4.66 7.35 -38.07
N ASP A 148 5.03 8.36 -37.28
CA ASP A 148 5.49 9.66 -37.77
C ASP A 148 6.98 9.60 -38.19
N GLU A 149 7.21 9.52 -39.49
CA GLU A 149 8.55 9.47 -40.09
C GLU A 149 9.42 10.71 -39.79
N ILE A 150 8.80 11.88 -39.66
CA ILE A 150 9.53 13.14 -39.41
C ILE A 150 9.98 13.16 -37.96
N LEU A 151 9.07 12.84 -37.03
CA LEU A 151 9.37 12.77 -35.61
C LEU A 151 10.42 11.69 -35.32
N ALA A 152 10.33 10.51 -35.95
CA ALA A 152 11.33 9.45 -35.80
C ALA A 152 12.73 9.94 -36.17
N ARG A 153 12.88 10.67 -37.28
CA ARG A 153 14.17 11.22 -37.71
C ARG A 153 14.70 12.27 -36.73
N HIS A 154 13.84 13.17 -36.25
CA HIS A 154 14.23 14.16 -35.25
C HIS A 154 14.67 13.49 -33.94
N LEU A 155 13.95 12.48 -33.46
CA LEU A 155 14.31 11.74 -32.26
C LEU A 155 15.67 11.06 -32.41
N VAL A 156 15.96 10.42 -33.55
CA VAL A 156 17.31 9.86 -33.81
C VAL A 156 18.39 10.94 -33.71
N ASP A 157 18.18 12.11 -34.30
CA ASP A 157 19.15 13.21 -34.28
C ASP A 157 19.37 13.77 -32.86
N GLU A 158 18.29 13.99 -32.11
CA GLU A 158 18.37 14.51 -30.75
C GLU A 158 19.01 13.50 -29.77
N ILE A 159 18.75 12.20 -29.95
CA ILE A 159 19.32 11.15 -29.09
C ILE A 159 20.80 10.93 -29.39
N ILE A 160 21.19 10.78 -30.67
CA ILE A 160 22.60 10.55 -31.04
C ILE A 160 23.47 11.76 -30.68
N SER A 161 22.94 12.98 -30.79
CA SER A 161 23.67 14.19 -30.40
C SER A 161 23.74 14.42 -28.89
N GLY A 162 23.01 13.64 -28.09
CA GLY A 162 22.97 13.76 -26.63
C GLY A 162 22.13 14.93 -26.12
N ARG A 163 21.34 15.60 -26.97
CA ARG A 163 20.42 16.68 -26.58
C ARG A 163 19.13 16.16 -25.94
N PHE A 164 18.74 14.93 -26.28
CA PHE A 164 17.59 14.25 -25.71
C PHE A 164 17.98 12.84 -25.27
N GLN A 165 17.69 12.46 -24.03
CA GLN A 165 17.87 11.11 -23.55
C GLN A 165 16.53 10.60 -23.03
N PRO A 166 15.90 9.62 -23.69
CA PRO A 166 14.70 8.98 -23.19
C PRO A 166 14.97 8.37 -21.81
N ALA A 167 13.95 8.38 -20.95
CA ALA A 167 14.01 7.75 -19.64
C ALA A 167 14.47 6.29 -19.75
N THR A 168 15.18 5.79 -18.74
CA THR A 168 15.75 4.44 -18.72
C THR A 168 14.77 3.33 -19.16
N PRO A 169 13.52 3.23 -18.67
CA PRO A 169 12.62 2.15 -19.08
C PRO A 169 12.18 2.35 -20.53
N THR A 170 11.95 3.59 -20.98
CA THR A 170 11.67 3.89 -22.39
C THR A 170 12.83 3.47 -23.29
N PHE A 171 14.07 3.88 -22.96
CA PHE A 171 15.23 3.53 -23.77
C PHE A 171 15.53 2.02 -23.72
N LEU A 172 15.28 1.37 -22.58
CA LEU A 172 15.52 -0.06 -22.38
C LEU A 172 14.49 -0.93 -23.12
N ASN A 173 13.21 -0.56 -23.08
CA ASN A 173 12.10 -1.44 -23.47
C ASN A 173 11.48 -1.10 -24.83
N SER A 174 11.58 0.14 -25.31
CA SER A 174 10.94 0.54 -26.57
C SER A 174 11.39 -0.36 -27.73
N GLY A 175 10.40 -0.95 -28.41
CA GLY A 175 10.60 -1.82 -29.56
C GLY A 175 11.02 -3.26 -29.22
N LYS A 176 11.22 -3.62 -27.95
CA LYS A 176 11.50 -5.01 -27.53
C LYS A 176 10.20 -5.78 -27.32
N LYS A 177 10.13 -7.02 -27.81
CA LYS A 177 8.96 -7.89 -27.61
C LYS A 177 8.83 -8.38 -26.16
N GLN A 178 9.95 -8.66 -25.51
CA GLN A 178 10.01 -8.92 -24.06
C GLN A 178 10.30 -7.62 -23.32
N ARG A 179 9.27 -6.76 -23.20
CA ARG A 179 9.34 -5.63 -22.26
C ARG A 179 9.18 -6.18 -20.85
N GLY A 180 10.30 -6.45 -20.18
CA GLY A 180 10.29 -6.58 -18.73
C GLY A 180 9.98 -5.19 -18.18
N GLU A 181 8.71 -4.90 -17.93
CA GLU A 181 8.37 -3.78 -17.08
C GLU A 181 8.38 -4.34 -15.64
N PRO A 182 9.41 -4.04 -14.82
CA PRO A 182 9.32 -4.29 -13.39
C PRO A 182 8.30 -3.29 -12.83
N VAL A 183 7.02 -3.62 -12.96
CA VAL A 183 5.95 -2.84 -12.35
C VAL A 183 5.67 -3.44 -10.98
N SER A 184 6.08 -2.72 -9.94
CA SER A 184 5.84 -3.06 -8.55
C SER A 184 4.34 -3.24 -8.27
N CYS A 185 3.81 -4.45 -8.14
CA CYS A 185 2.37 -4.69 -8.03
C CYS A 185 1.99 -5.87 -7.11
N PHE A 186 0.68 -6.03 -6.88
CA PHE A 186 0.03 -7.10 -6.10
C PHE A 186 -0.89 -7.98 -6.96
N PRO A 187 -1.09 -9.26 -6.64
CA PRO A 187 -2.10 -10.08 -7.31
C PRO A 187 -3.53 -9.64 -6.96
N ALA A 188 -4.49 -10.01 -7.79
CA ALA A 188 -5.92 -9.89 -7.48
C ALA A 188 -6.27 -10.55 -6.13
N GLY A 189 -7.26 -10.01 -5.44
CA GLY A 189 -7.70 -10.47 -4.12
C GLY A 189 -6.84 -9.93 -2.96
N THR A 190 -5.78 -9.16 -3.23
CA THR A 190 -5.00 -8.50 -2.17
C THR A 190 -5.87 -7.49 -1.45
N LEU A 191 -6.04 -7.66 -0.14
CA LEU A 191 -6.91 -6.82 0.68
C LEU A 191 -6.21 -5.53 1.12
N ILE A 192 -6.78 -4.40 0.72
CA ILE A 192 -6.35 -3.03 1.02
C ILE A 192 -7.21 -2.48 2.16
N ASP A 193 -6.59 -1.83 3.15
CA ASP A 193 -7.34 -1.23 4.25
C ASP A 193 -8.00 0.08 3.79
N THR A 194 -9.33 0.08 3.64
CA THR A 194 -10.11 1.27 3.30
C THR A 194 -10.87 1.80 4.51
N ILE A 195 -11.45 3.00 4.39
CA ILE A 195 -12.26 3.58 5.47
C ILE A 195 -13.50 2.74 5.81
N ASP A 196 -14.01 1.96 4.85
CA ASP A 196 -15.21 1.13 4.98
C ASP A 196 -14.88 -0.35 5.26
N GLY A 197 -13.63 -0.66 5.59
CA GLY A 197 -13.12 -2.01 5.79
C GLY A 197 -12.20 -2.47 4.65
N GLN A 198 -11.79 -3.73 4.69
CA GLN A 198 -10.86 -4.26 3.69
C GLN A 198 -11.55 -4.54 2.36
N ARG A 199 -10.95 -4.11 1.25
CA ARG A 199 -11.43 -4.36 -0.12
C ARG A 199 -10.32 -4.95 -0.97
N ALA A 200 -10.68 -5.85 -1.89
CA ALA A 200 -9.73 -6.39 -2.85
C ALA A 200 -9.23 -5.30 -3.80
N ILE A 201 -7.92 -5.27 -4.07
CA ILE A 201 -7.24 -4.20 -4.80
C ILE A 201 -7.88 -3.91 -6.17
N GLU A 202 -8.27 -4.94 -6.91
CA GLU A 202 -8.89 -4.84 -8.24
C GLU A 202 -10.29 -4.22 -8.22
N THR A 203 -10.91 -4.10 -7.04
CA THR A 203 -12.24 -3.51 -6.88
C THR A 203 -12.20 -2.02 -6.54
N LEU A 204 -11.01 -1.46 -6.32
CA LEU A 204 -10.86 -0.06 -5.95
C LEU A 204 -10.96 0.86 -7.17
N GLN A 205 -11.42 2.08 -6.93
CA GLN A 205 -11.67 3.10 -7.95
C GLN A 205 -11.18 4.47 -7.47
N ALA A 206 -11.02 5.39 -8.43
CA ALA A 206 -10.69 6.77 -8.12
C ALA A 206 -11.70 7.38 -7.12
N GLY A 207 -11.19 8.00 -6.06
CA GLY A 207 -11.97 8.56 -4.95
C GLY A 207 -12.20 7.61 -3.77
N ASP A 208 -11.90 6.31 -3.91
CA ASP A 208 -11.88 5.41 -2.75
C ASP A 208 -10.80 5.86 -1.75
N LEU A 209 -11.08 5.74 -0.45
CA LEU A 209 -10.19 6.21 0.61
C LEU A 209 -9.42 5.05 1.25
N VAL A 210 -8.10 5.06 1.14
CA VAL A 210 -7.19 4.02 1.63
C VAL A 210 -6.30 4.52 2.76
N LEU A 211 -6.02 3.67 3.75
CA LEU A 211 -5.18 4.01 4.89
C LEU A 211 -3.71 4.11 4.45
N SER A 212 -3.04 5.18 4.85
CA SER A 212 -1.65 5.47 4.53
C SER A 212 -0.71 5.35 5.74
N HIS A 213 0.59 5.50 5.49
CA HIS A 213 1.67 5.38 6.49
C HIS A 213 1.59 6.42 7.63
N ASP A 214 0.94 7.55 7.37
CA ASP A 214 0.74 8.65 8.32
C ASP A 214 -0.48 8.43 9.24
N GLY A 215 -1.24 7.35 9.01
CA GLY A 215 -2.45 7.03 9.75
C GLY A 215 -3.69 7.80 9.29
N ALA A 216 -3.61 8.56 8.20
CA ALA A 216 -4.75 9.19 7.55
C ALA A 216 -5.25 8.36 6.37
N TYR A 217 -6.49 8.64 5.95
CA TYR A 217 -7.08 8.07 4.75
C TYR A 217 -6.90 9.04 3.58
N HIS A 218 -6.32 8.56 2.49
CA HIS A 218 -6.06 9.35 1.28
C HIS A 218 -6.81 8.78 0.09
N ALA A 219 -7.14 9.64 -0.87
CA ALA A 219 -7.88 9.24 -2.05
C ALA A 219 -6.99 8.46 -3.02
N VAL A 220 -7.54 7.37 -3.55
CA VAL A 220 -7.02 6.71 -4.75
C VAL A 220 -7.26 7.65 -5.93
N GLU A 221 -6.21 8.03 -6.64
CA GLU A 221 -6.33 8.79 -7.89
C GLU A 221 -6.58 7.84 -9.07
N GLU A 222 -5.93 6.68 -9.08
CA GLU A 222 -5.98 5.73 -10.19
C GLU A 222 -5.69 4.28 -9.73
N LEU A 223 -6.41 3.31 -10.31
CA LEU A 223 -6.08 1.89 -10.24
C LEU A 223 -5.21 1.54 -11.46
N ILE A 224 -4.02 0.99 -11.22
CA ILE A 224 -3.07 0.60 -12.25
C ILE A 224 -3.13 -0.92 -12.40
N GLU A 225 -3.36 -1.41 -13.62
CA GLU A 225 -3.33 -2.82 -13.97
C GLU A 225 -2.17 -3.08 -14.92
N ASN A 226 -1.31 -4.06 -14.60
CA ASN A 226 -0.15 -4.40 -15.42
C ASN A 226 -0.11 -5.91 -15.72
N PRO A 227 0.36 -6.31 -16.91
CA PRO A 227 0.73 -7.70 -17.16
C PRO A 227 1.93 -8.09 -16.29
N ASN A 228 2.01 -9.37 -15.91
CA ASN A 228 3.15 -9.89 -15.14
C ASN A 228 3.60 -11.25 -15.67
N ASP A 229 4.92 -11.40 -15.82
CA ASP A 229 5.62 -12.61 -16.22
C ASP A 229 6.60 -13.12 -15.14
N GLN A 230 6.59 -12.48 -13.96
CA GLN A 230 7.48 -12.82 -12.85
C GLN A 230 6.76 -13.55 -11.72
N ALA A 231 7.47 -14.49 -11.11
CA ALA A 231 7.05 -15.14 -9.89
C ALA A 231 6.97 -14.13 -8.72
N LEU A 232 5.92 -14.25 -7.90
CA LEU A 232 5.75 -13.40 -6.72
C LEU A 232 6.75 -13.75 -5.60
N VAL A 233 7.04 -12.75 -4.75
CA VAL A 233 7.68 -12.92 -3.44
C VAL A 233 6.60 -12.97 -2.37
N SER A 234 6.77 -13.88 -1.41
CA SER A 234 5.94 -14.05 -0.22
C SER A 234 6.73 -13.67 1.02
N ILE A 235 6.24 -12.70 1.80
CA ILE A 235 6.84 -12.25 3.07
C ILE A 235 5.86 -12.54 4.20
N SER A 236 6.15 -13.57 4.99
CA SER A 236 5.41 -13.91 6.20
C SER A 236 6.00 -13.18 7.39
N HIS A 237 5.17 -12.52 8.20
CA HIS A 237 5.60 -11.75 9.38
C HIS A 237 4.70 -12.05 10.59
N PHE A 238 5.14 -11.72 11.80
CA PHE A 238 4.37 -12.01 13.03
C PHE A 238 3.14 -11.10 13.23
N GLY A 239 3.02 -10.04 12.44
CA GLY A 239 1.92 -9.08 12.58
C GLY A 239 0.61 -9.56 12.00
N HIS A 240 0.60 -10.51 11.06
CA HIS A 240 -0.64 -10.91 10.40
C HIS A 240 -0.63 -12.41 10.06
N LYS A 241 -1.83 -13.02 9.96
CA LYS A 241 -2.01 -14.45 9.69
C LYS A 241 -1.57 -14.86 8.28
N GLU A 242 -1.79 -14.00 7.30
CA GLU A 242 -1.42 -14.21 5.90
C GLU A 242 -0.17 -13.42 5.50
N PRO A 243 0.66 -13.96 4.58
CA PRO A 243 1.84 -13.27 4.08
C PRO A 243 1.48 -12.13 3.11
N ILE A 244 2.41 -11.20 2.96
CA ILE A 244 2.41 -10.23 1.86
C ILE A 244 2.88 -10.95 0.60
N ARG A 245 2.08 -10.91 -0.48
CA ARG A 245 2.43 -11.50 -1.79
C ARG A 245 2.48 -10.40 -2.83
N CYS A 246 3.64 -10.18 -3.44
CA CYS A 246 3.84 -9.07 -4.39
C CYS A 246 4.96 -9.38 -5.39
N THR A 247 5.09 -8.58 -6.44
CA THR A 247 6.22 -8.66 -7.37
C THR A 247 7.54 -8.39 -6.64
N PRO A 248 8.68 -8.97 -7.08
CA PRO A 248 9.98 -8.85 -6.39
C PRO A 248 10.43 -7.42 -6.10
N GLU A 249 10.14 -6.48 -7.01
CA GLU A 249 10.54 -5.07 -6.92
C GLU A 249 9.54 -4.19 -6.14
N HIS A 250 8.52 -4.76 -5.50
CA HIS A 250 7.52 -3.96 -4.80
C HIS A 250 8.11 -3.32 -3.53
N PRO A 251 8.05 -1.98 -3.33
CA PRO A 251 8.60 -1.34 -2.15
C PRO A 251 7.77 -1.64 -0.89
N ILE A 252 8.44 -2.16 0.13
CA ILE A 252 7.89 -2.43 1.46
C ILE A 252 8.59 -1.53 2.48
N LEU A 253 7.84 -0.83 3.32
CA LEU A 253 8.43 -0.03 4.39
C LEU A 253 8.85 -0.97 5.52
N VAL A 254 10.14 -0.99 5.81
CA VAL A 254 10.72 -1.82 6.85
C VAL A 254 11.44 -0.98 7.90
N TRP A 255 11.50 -1.51 9.11
CA TRP A 255 12.41 -1.05 10.14
C TRP A 255 13.59 -2.01 10.25
N THR A 256 14.81 -1.50 10.15
CA THR A 256 16.04 -2.31 10.14
C THR A 256 17.18 -1.59 10.85
N ASP A 257 18.08 -2.38 11.45
CA ASP A 257 19.36 -1.91 12.01
C ASP A 257 20.52 -2.03 11.00
N ARG A 258 20.24 -2.51 9.79
CA ARG A 258 21.21 -2.61 8.71
C ARG A 258 21.53 -1.24 8.15
N ASP A 259 22.81 -1.01 7.86
CA ASP A 259 23.25 0.16 7.09
C ASP A 259 22.89 -0.07 5.61
N VAL A 260 21.71 0.39 5.22
CA VAL A 260 21.17 0.27 3.86
C VAL A 260 20.59 1.61 3.42
N GLU A 261 20.78 1.95 2.15
CA GLU A 261 20.13 3.14 1.59
C GLU A 261 18.65 2.83 1.31
N THR A 262 17.75 3.74 1.71
CA THR A 262 16.32 3.64 1.40
C THR A 262 16.08 3.77 -0.10
N LEU A 263 15.17 2.96 -0.66
CA LEU A 263 14.76 3.04 -2.07
C LEU A 263 14.10 4.38 -2.40
N ILE A 264 13.35 4.93 -1.43
CA ILE A 264 12.53 6.14 -1.56
C ILE A 264 12.81 7.04 -0.35
N ASP A 265 13.02 8.33 -0.60
CA ASP A 265 13.12 9.35 0.45
C ASP A 265 11.73 9.92 0.74
N GLY A 266 11.37 10.06 2.01
CA GLY A 266 10.04 10.51 2.42
C GLY A 266 9.01 9.38 2.49
N ASP A 267 7.72 9.74 2.51
CA ASP A 267 6.59 8.80 2.58
C ASP A 267 6.74 7.74 3.68
N GLY A 268 7.19 8.19 4.84
CA GLY A 268 7.38 7.36 6.04
C GLY A 268 8.78 6.79 6.21
N ALA A 269 9.67 6.91 5.22
CA ALA A 269 11.09 6.62 5.40
C ALA A 269 11.76 7.68 6.29
N ASP A 270 12.58 7.18 7.19
CA ASP A 270 13.41 7.93 8.11
C ASP A 270 14.65 7.06 8.41
N PRO A 271 15.66 7.09 7.52
CA PRO A 271 16.84 6.25 7.65
C PRO A 271 17.61 6.49 8.96
N PHE A 272 17.50 7.69 9.55
CA PHE A 272 18.13 8.00 10.83
C PHE A 272 17.56 7.14 11.97
N ASN A 273 16.26 6.87 11.94
CA ASN A 273 15.56 6.01 12.89
C ASN A 273 15.36 4.56 12.37
N GLY A 274 16.02 4.19 11.26
CA GLY A 274 16.02 2.84 10.69
C GLY A 274 14.80 2.49 9.84
N PHE A 275 13.94 3.46 9.49
CA PHE A 275 12.80 3.23 8.59
C PHE A 275 13.22 3.44 7.14
N VAL A 276 13.18 2.39 6.35
CA VAL A 276 13.65 2.41 4.95
C VAL A 276 12.69 1.65 4.05
N TRP A 277 12.58 2.11 2.81
CA TRP A 277 11.91 1.38 1.74
C TRP A 277 12.87 0.38 1.13
N LEU A 278 12.51 -0.90 1.10
CA LEU A 278 13.24 -1.95 0.39
C LEU A 278 12.34 -2.62 -0.64
N ALA A 279 12.92 -3.07 -1.75
CA ALA A 279 12.22 -4.00 -2.63
C ALA A 279 11.91 -5.29 -1.88
N ALA A 280 10.76 -5.91 -2.15
CA ALA A 280 10.30 -7.12 -1.48
C ALA A 280 11.34 -8.25 -1.49
N GLN A 281 12.12 -8.37 -2.58
CA GLN A 281 13.20 -9.36 -2.70
C GLN A 281 14.45 -9.07 -1.83
N ASP A 282 14.65 -7.82 -1.40
CA ASP A 282 15.81 -7.37 -0.63
C ASP A 282 15.54 -7.34 0.89
N VAL A 283 14.29 -7.57 1.27
CA VAL A 283 13.89 -7.76 2.66
C VAL A 283 14.59 -9.00 3.23
N ARG A 284 15.07 -8.91 4.47
CA ARG A 284 15.79 -9.99 5.17
C ARG A 284 15.07 -10.41 6.46
N PRO A 285 15.27 -11.65 6.95
CA PRO A 285 14.66 -12.11 8.21
C PRO A 285 14.98 -11.28 9.46
N THR A 286 16.03 -10.46 9.41
CA THR A 286 16.41 -9.53 10.49
C THR A 286 15.60 -8.24 10.50
N ASP A 287 14.92 -7.91 9.41
CA ASP A 287 14.12 -6.70 9.26
C ASP A 287 12.72 -6.89 9.88
N PHE A 288 12.02 -5.76 10.05
CA PHE A 288 10.66 -5.73 10.58
C PHE A 288 9.72 -5.01 9.61
N ILE A 289 8.54 -5.58 9.39
CA ILE A 289 7.46 -4.93 8.65
C ILE A 289 6.90 -3.79 9.49
N VAL A 290 6.87 -2.59 8.91
CA VAL A 290 6.24 -1.42 9.53
C VAL A 290 4.75 -1.45 9.24
N THR A 291 3.95 -1.20 10.28
CA THR A 291 2.49 -1.13 10.14
C THR A 291 1.92 0.23 10.54
N ALA A 292 0.81 0.61 9.92
CA ALA A 292 0.05 1.80 10.29
C ALA A 292 -1.35 1.43 10.83
N ALA A 293 -1.96 2.41 11.50
CA ALA A 293 -3.34 2.36 12.00
C ALA A 293 -4.00 3.73 11.76
N PRO A 294 -5.33 3.81 11.69
CA PRO A 294 -6.03 5.09 11.59
C PRO A 294 -5.79 5.93 12.84
N LEU A 295 -5.24 7.13 12.68
CA LEU A 295 -4.97 8.08 13.78
C LEU A 295 -5.93 9.26 13.78
N GLY A 296 -6.88 9.31 12.84
CA GLY A 296 -7.89 10.36 12.80
C GLY A 296 -8.74 10.41 14.07
N GLU A 297 -8.79 11.58 14.68
CA GLU A 297 -9.73 11.91 15.75
C GLU A 297 -10.97 12.61 15.17
N ARG A 298 -12.11 12.40 15.81
CA ARG A 298 -13.35 13.12 15.53
C ARG A 298 -14.18 13.27 16.79
N ASP A 299 -15.14 14.19 16.74
CA ASP A 299 -16.12 14.32 17.81
C ASP A 299 -16.94 13.03 17.97
N LYS A 300 -17.33 12.77 19.22
CA LYS A 300 -18.21 11.66 19.60
C LYS A 300 -19.52 11.73 18.83
N ARG A 301 -19.93 10.61 18.24
CA ARG A 301 -21.22 10.50 17.53
C ARG A 301 -22.33 10.37 18.56
N VAL A 302 -23.47 10.99 18.25
CA VAL A 302 -24.73 10.75 18.96
C VAL A 302 -25.69 10.03 18.01
N PHE A 303 -26.11 8.84 18.39
CA PHE A 303 -27.11 8.05 17.67
C PHE A 303 -28.51 8.48 18.08
N ASP A 304 -29.34 8.89 17.11
CA ASP A 304 -30.77 9.09 17.33
C ASP A 304 -31.50 7.76 17.10
N LEU A 305 -31.91 7.12 18.20
CA LEU A 305 -32.59 5.82 18.15
C LEU A 305 -33.95 5.90 17.45
N MET A 306 -34.52 7.08 17.22
CA MET A 306 -35.72 7.25 16.38
C MET A 306 -35.48 6.80 14.93
N ASP A 307 -34.25 6.80 14.44
CA ASP A 307 -33.92 6.30 13.09
C ASP A 307 -34.20 4.79 12.94
N HIS A 308 -34.29 4.07 14.06
CA HIS A 308 -34.49 2.62 14.09
C HIS A 308 -35.94 2.18 14.40
N VAL A 309 -36.87 3.11 14.65
CA VAL A 309 -38.22 2.76 15.10
C VAL A 309 -39.24 2.59 13.96
N GLY A 310 -39.01 3.23 12.82
CA GLY A 310 -39.92 3.28 11.66
C GLY A 310 -41.10 4.24 11.83
N ASN A 311 -41.81 4.55 10.73
CA ASN A 311 -42.83 5.61 10.71
C ASN A 311 -44.08 5.31 11.58
N GLY A 312 -44.51 6.30 12.35
CA GLY A 312 -45.90 6.45 12.83
C GLY A 312 -46.32 5.72 14.11
N LEU A 313 -45.40 5.08 14.85
CA LEU A 313 -45.73 4.29 16.04
C LEU A 313 -45.00 4.71 17.33
N TYR A 314 -44.08 5.68 17.27
CA TYR A 314 -43.23 6.06 18.38
C TYR A 314 -43.18 7.58 18.53
N GLU A 315 -43.09 8.04 19.78
CA GLU A 315 -42.99 9.45 20.15
C GLU A 315 -41.89 9.60 21.21
N GLU A 316 -41.20 10.73 21.20
CA GLU A 316 -40.32 11.12 22.31
C GLU A 316 -41.16 11.73 23.44
N VAL A 317 -40.90 11.28 24.67
CA VAL A 317 -41.46 11.84 25.91
C VAL A 317 -40.37 11.85 26.97
N ASP A 318 -39.99 13.03 27.45
CA ASP A 318 -38.95 13.23 28.47
C ASP A 318 -37.60 12.59 28.11
N GLY A 319 -37.17 12.71 26.85
CA GLY A 319 -35.92 12.11 26.35
C GLY A 319 -35.98 10.59 26.09
N LEU A 320 -37.12 9.95 26.38
CA LEU A 320 -37.34 8.52 26.14
C LEU A 320 -38.23 8.31 24.91
N ILE A 321 -37.87 7.34 24.07
CA ILE A 321 -38.73 6.80 23.03
C ILE A 321 -39.84 5.99 23.69
N ARG A 322 -41.09 6.29 23.35
CA ARG A 322 -42.27 5.54 23.81
C ARG A 322 -43.13 5.13 22.63
N LYS A 323 -43.71 3.92 22.71
CA LYS A 323 -44.64 3.43 21.68
C LYS A 323 -46.05 3.97 21.91
N VAL A 324 -46.64 4.57 20.88
CA VAL A 324 -48.03 5.05 20.88
C VAL A 324 -48.98 3.87 20.79
N ASN A 325 -50.07 3.91 21.57
CA ASN A 325 -51.12 2.89 21.47
C ASN A 325 -51.85 2.99 20.14
N VAL A 326 -51.80 1.91 19.35
CA VAL A 326 -52.43 1.81 18.02
C VAL A 326 -53.94 1.58 18.11
N ASP A 327 -54.42 0.97 19.20
CA ASP A 327 -55.85 0.80 19.47
C ASP A 327 -56.46 2.14 19.91
N ALA A 328 -57.37 2.68 19.09
CA ALA A 328 -58.03 3.97 19.32
C ALA A 328 -58.77 4.05 20.67
N LYS A 329 -59.30 2.93 21.17
CA LYS A 329 -60.02 2.83 22.45
C LYS A 329 -59.07 2.96 23.64
N HIS A 330 -57.88 2.38 23.52
CA HIS A 330 -56.83 2.46 24.53
C HIS A 330 -56.06 3.79 24.45
N ARG A 331 -55.81 4.31 23.23
CA ARG A 331 -55.09 5.57 22.98
C ARG A 331 -55.75 6.78 23.66
N ASN A 332 -57.08 6.85 23.65
CA ASN A 332 -57.82 7.95 24.27
C ASN A 332 -57.81 7.91 25.81
N LYS A 333 -57.55 6.76 26.42
CA LYS A 333 -57.39 6.61 27.88
C LYS A 333 -55.94 6.72 28.32
N GLN A 334 -55.02 6.22 27.50
CA GLN A 334 -53.60 6.17 27.75
C GLN A 334 -52.85 6.26 26.42
N ARG A 335 -52.14 7.37 26.19
CA ARG A 335 -51.50 7.65 24.90
C ARG A 335 -50.40 6.64 24.53
N HIS A 336 -49.56 6.28 25.51
CA HIS A 336 -48.41 5.39 25.31
C HIS A 336 -48.61 4.03 25.96
N SER A 337 -48.04 2.98 25.38
CA SER A 337 -48.14 1.61 25.88
C SER A 337 -47.30 1.40 27.14
N GLN A 338 -47.89 0.93 28.24
CA GLN A 338 -47.13 0.53 29.43
C GLN A 338 -46.33 -0.76 29.27
N ARG A 339 -46.66 -1.58 28.26
CA ARG A 339 -45.90 -2.80 27.95
C ARG A 339 -44.64 -2.50 27.14
N PHE A 340 -44.52 -1.29 26.60
CA PHE A 340 -43.33 -0.86 25.89
C PHE A 340 -42.31 -0.33 26.87
N VAL A 341 -41.10 -0.89 26.82
CA VAL A 341 -39.98 -0.42 27.62
C VAL A 341 -39.41 0.82 26.95
N GLY A 342 -39.56 1.99 27.59
CA GLY A 342 -39.01 3.24 27.07
C GLY A 342 -37.49 3.21 27.11
N VAL A 343 -36.84 3.66 26.03
CA VAL A 343 -35.37 3.72 25.90
C VAL A 343 -34.95 5.15 25.63
N ASN A 344 -33.73 5.52 26.02
CA ASN A 344 -33.15 6.82 25.66
C ASN A 344 -33.22 7.05 24.15
N ARG A 345 -33.60 8.25 23.72
CA ARG A 345 -33.62 8.62 22.30
C ARG A 345 -32.20 8.83 21.76
N TYR A 346 -31.38 9.54 22.52
CA TYR A 346 -30.02 9.87 22.11
C TYR A 346 -29.03 9.00 22.88
N VAL A 347 -28.15 8.33 22.15
CA VAL A 347 -27.05 7.53 22.71
C VAL A 347 -25.74 8.08 22.15
N GLU A 348 -24.90 8.61 23.02
CA GLU A 348 -23.56 9.07 22.64
C GLU A 348 -22.58 7.88 22.62
N GLU A 349 -21.54 7.97 21.78
CA GLU A 349 -20.39 7.11 21.88
C GLU A 349 -19.72 7.26 23.26
N SER A 350 -19.63 6.16 24.00
CA SER A 350 -19.01 6.11 25.32
C SER A 350 -18.36 4.75 25.56
N TYR A 351 -17.52 4.67 26.60
CA TYR A 351 -16.95 3.40 27.05
C TYR A 351 -18.03 2.34 27.27
N GLU A 352 -19.12 2.69 27.96
CA GLU A 352 -20.21 1.78 28.29
C GLU A 352 -20.95 1.29 27.05
N PHE A 353 -21.17 2.17 26.07
CA PHE A 353 -21.82 1.75 24.84
C PHE A 353 -20.92 0.80 24.04
N GLY A 354 -19.62 1.11 23.98
CA GLY A 354 -18.61 0.19 23.46
C GLY A 354 -18.64 -1.16 24.18
N LEU A 355 -18.64 -1.16 25.52
CA LEU A 355 -18.68 -2.35 26.36
C LEU A 355 -19.88 -3.24 26.04
N ILE A 356 -21.08 -2.66 25.89
CA ILE A 356 -22.28 -3.39 25.49
C ILE A 356 -22.12 -4.00 24.10
N LEU A 357 -21.57 -3.24 23.14
CA LEU A 357 -21.34 -3.75 21.79
C LEU A 357 -20.29 -4.88 21.79
N GLY A 358 -19.27 -4.80 22.64
CA GLY A 358 -18.25 -5.85 22.82
C GLY A 358 -18.86 -7.15 23.32
N TRP A 359 -19.67 -7.07 24.37
CA TRP A 359 -20.46 -8.20 24.86
C TRP A 359 -21.43 -8.71 23.80
N TYR A 360 -22.00 -7.83 22.99
CA TYR A 360 -22.89 -8.24 21.91
C TYR A 360 -22.14 -9.05 20.85
N VAL A 361 -20.92 -8.62 20.49
CA VAL A 361 -20.08 -9.30 19.52
C VAL A 361 -19.67 -10.68 20.01
N ALA A 362 -19.26 -10.80 21.28
CA ALA A 362 -18.90 -12.06 21.91
C ALA A 362 -20.13 -12.97 22.14
N GLU A 363 -20.99 -12.59 23.08
CA GLU A 363 -22.02 -13.45 23.68
C GLU A 363 -23.46 -13.05 23.31
N GLY A 364 -23.61 -12.06 22.43
CA GLY A 364 -24.90 -11.47 22.09
C GLY A 364 -25.60 -12.09 20.88
N TYR A 365 -26.92 -12.07 20.91
CA TYR A 365 -27.77 -12.34 19.75
C TYR A 365 -29.04 -11.50 19.76
N VAL A 366 -29.62 -11.31 18.57
CA VAL A 366 -30.89 -10.62 18.39
C VAL A 366 -32.02 -11.64 18.28
N SER A 367 -33.05 -11.51 19.10
CA SER A 367 -34.30 -12.24 18.92
C SER A 367 -35.13 -11.60 17.80
N LYS A 368 -35.86 -12.45 17.09
CA LYS A 368 -36.68 -12.04 15.94
C LYS A 368 -38.11 -12.49 16.13
N ARG A 369 -39.05 -11.66 15.66
CA ARG A 369 -40.48 -11.97 15.63
C ARG A 369 -41.00 -11.90 14.21
N ALA A 370 -41.77 -12.93 13.80
CA ALA A 370 -42.50 -12.91 12.55
C ALA A 370 -43.67 -11.92 12.65
N GLY A 371 -43.74 -10.99 11.68
CA GLY A 371 -44.83 -10.03 11.55
C GLY A 371 -45.35 -9.96 10.11
N VAL A 372 -46.31 -9.06 9.88
CA VAL A 372 -46.94 -8.82 8.57
C VAL A 372 -45.91 -8.33 7.54
N ASP A 373 -44.93 -7.52 7.99
CA ASP A 373 -43.84 -6.98 7.18
C ASP A 373 -42.57 -7.87 7.21
N GLY A 374 -42.74 -9.17 7.46
CA GLY A 374 -41.65 -10.15 7.54
C GLY A 374 -41.06 -10.33 8.94
N VAL A 375 -39.86 -10.92 8.99
CA VAL A 375 -39.15 -11.23 10.24
C VAL A 375 -38.38 -9.99 10.70
N GLN A 376 -38.76 -9.44 11.84
CA GLN A 376 -38.19 -8.20 12.39
C GLN A 376 -37.49 -8.46 13.72
N PRO A 377 -36.41 -7.72 14.06
CA PRO A 377 -35.79 -7.82 15.37
C PRO A 377 -36.75 -7.34 16.46
N ASP A 378 -36.80 -8.05 17.59
CA ASP A 378 -37.70 -7.70 18.71
C ASP A 378 -37.01 -7.60 20.08
N GLY A 379 -35.73 -8.01 20.18
CA GLY A 379 -34.93 -7.84 21.38
C GLY A 379 -33.47 -8.24 21.20
N VAL A 380 -32.64 -7.85 22.15
CA VAL A 380 -31.24 -8.25 22.27
C VAL A 380 -31.05 -9.08 23.54
N HIS A 381 -30.24 -10.12 23.46
CA HIS A 381 -29.95 -11.03 24.56
C HIS A 381 -28.45 -11.33 24.61
N PHE A 382 -27.93 -11.52 25.81
CA PHE A 382 -26.56 -11.91 26.13
C PHE A 382 -26.59 -13.19 26.97
N ALA A 383 -25.65 -14.10 26.76
CA ALA A 383 -25.52 -15.33 27.55
C ALA A 383 -24.19 -15.32 28.30
N LEU A 384 -24.23 -15.14 29.63
CA LEU A 384 -23.04 -15.13 30.49
C LEU A 384 -23.04 -16.35 31.41
N GLY A 385 -21.88 -16.73 31.96
CA GLY A 385 -21.81 -17.77 32.98
C GLY A 385 -22.46 -17.32 34.30
N ALA A 386 -23.20 -18.19 34.97
CA ALA A 386 -23.86 -17.87 36.26
C ALA A 386 -22.88 -17.48 37.38
N HIS A 387 -21.62 -17.91 37.27
CA HIS A 387 -20.55 -17.55 38.20
C HIS A 387 -19.94 -16.17 37.93
N GLU A 388 -20.21 -15.56 36.78
CA GLU A 388 -19.65 -14.29 36.34
C GLU A 388 -20.48 -13.09 36.84
N VAL A 389 -20.79 -13.08 38.14
CA VAL A 389 -21.73 -12.14 38.76
C VAL A 389 -21.29 -10.68 38.58
N GLU A 390 -19.99 -10.41 38.67
CA GLU A 390 -19.42 -9.06 38.48
C GLU A 390 -19.63 -8.57 37.04
N TYR A 391 -19.36 -9.41 36.03
CA TYR A 391 -19.60 -9.06 34.62
C TYR A 391 -21.08 -8.87 34.30
N GLN A 392 -21.96 -9.66 34.90
CA GLN A 392 -23.41 -9.47 34.78
C GLN A 392 -23.84 -8.11 35.36
N ALA A 393 -23.30 -7.72 36.51
CA ALA A 393 -23.59 -6.44 37.16
C ALA A 393 -23.06 -5.26 36.32
N ASP A 394 -21.82 -5.34 35.83
CA ASP A 394 -21.20 -4.35 34.95
C ASP A 394 -22.01 -4.14 33.67
N LEU A 395 -22.39 -5.23 33.00
CA LEU A 395 -23.20 -5.16 31.77
C LEU A 395 -24.59 -4.56 32.04
N ALA A 396 -25.25 -4.94 33.14
CA ALA A 396 -26.54 -4.37 33.51
C ALA A 396 -26.45 -2.86 33.82
N ALA A 397 -25.39 -2.43 34.52
CA ALA A 397 -25.15 -1.03 34.85
C ALA A 397 -24.88 -0.20 33.58
N ALA A 398 -23.97 -0.68 32.72
CA ALA A 398 -23.68 -0.06 31.43
C ALA A 398 -24.94 0.07 30.57
N PHE A 399 -25.73 -1.00 30.47
CA PHE A 399 -26.97 -1.00 29.67
C PHE A 399 -28.01 -0.02 30.20
N LYS A 400 -28.15 0.08 31.52
CA LYS A 400 -29.05 1.06 32.17
C LYS A 400 -28.57 2.49 31.94
N GLN A 401 -27.27 2.75 32.03
CA GLN A 401 -26.69 4.07 31.78
C GLN A 401 -26.91 4.52 30.33
N VAL A 402 -26.63 3.65 29.37
CA VAL A 402 -26.70 3.98 27.94
C VAL A 402 -28.15 4.05 27.45
N PHE A 403 -28.97 3.04 27.73
CA PHE A 403 -30.31 2.92 27.15
C PHE A 403 -31.44 3.33 28.09
N GLY A 404 -31.17 3.60 29.37
CA GLY A 404 -32.20 3.93 30.36
C GLY A 404 -33.05 2.72 30.77
N VAL A 405 -32.61 1.49 30.48
CA VAL A 405 -33.39 0.26 30.64
C VAL A 405 -32.63 -0.79 31.42
N GLU A 406 -33.33 -1.51 32.29
CA GLU A 406 -32.78 -2.66 32.99
C GLU A 406 -32.88 -3.93 32.14
N LEU A 407 -31.80 -4.73 32.15
CA LEU A 407 -31.80 -6.05 31.54
C LEU A 407 -32.60 -7.03 32.41
N SER A 408 -33.53 -7.77 31.80
CA SER A 408 -34.16 -8.91 32.46
C SER A 408 -33.13 -10.03 32.59
N GLN A 409 -33.07 -10.68 33.75
CA GLN A 409 -32.14 -11.79 34.01
C GLN A 409 -32.90 -13.09 34.27
N SER A 410 -32.46 -14.17 33.63
CA SER A 410 -32.96 -15.52 33.89
C SER A 410 -31.80 -16.52 33.86
N THR A 411 -31.53 -17.17 34.98
CA THR A 411 -30.50 -18.21 35.09
C THR A 411 -31.08 -19.57 34.80
N ASN A 412 -30.46 -20.29 33.86
CA ASN A 412 -30.78 -21.67 33.58
C ASN A 412 -29.97 -22.59 34.52
N GLN A 413 -30.67 -23.49 35.20
CA GLN A 413 -30.03 -24.41 36.15
C GLN A 413 -29.32 -25.59 35.47
N SER A 414 -29.61 -25.88 34.19
CA SER A 414 -29.05 -27.05 33.50
C SER A 414 -27.66 -26.82 32.92
N ASP A 415 -27.41 -25.63 32.35
CA ASP A 415 -26.16 -25.27 31.68
C ASP A 415 -25.38 -24.18 32.44
N HIS A 416 -25.89 -23.77 33.61
CA HIS A 416 -25.33 -22.70 34.43
C HIS A 416 -25.09 -21.39 33.66
N SER A 417 -25.91 -21.10 32.64
CA SER A 417 -25.91 -19.83 31.94
C SER A 417 -26.94 -18.86 32.53
N THR A 418 -26.60 -17.57 32.54
CA THR A 418 -27.52 -16.47 32.84
C THR A 418 -27.79 -15.70 31.58
N LYS A 419 -29.04 -15.75 31.13
CA LYS A 419 -29.52 -14.97 29.99
C LYS A 419 -29.94 -13.60 30.48
N MET A 420 -29.34 -12.57 29.90
CA MET A 420 -29.67 -11.16 30.15
C MET A 420 -30.29 -10.56 28.89
N GLY A 421 -31.46 -9.95 28.99
CA GLY A 421 -32.24 -9.56 27.80
C GLY A 421 -32.91 -8.19 27.89
N CYS A 422 -33.03 -7.53 26.74
CA CYS A 422 -33.85 -6.33 26.54
C CYS A 422 -34.79 -6.57 25.36
N ASN A 423 -36.10 -6.60 25.62
CA ASN A 423 -37.13 -6.77 24.59
C ASN A 423 -37.47 -5.43 23.91
N SER A 424 -36.47 -4.80 23.30
CA SER A 424 -36.60 -3.55 22.56
C SER A 424 -36.17 -3.73 21.11
N LYS A 425 -37.12 -3.58 20.17
CA LYS A 425 -36.84 -3.52 18.73
C LYS A 425 -35.81 -2.43 18.41
N VAL A 426 -35.89 -1.30 19.10
CA VAL A 426 -35.07 -0.12 18.83
C VAL A 426 -33.60 -0.41 19.11
N VAL A 427 -33.31 -0.92 20.32
CA VAL A 427 -31.93 -1.29 20.71
C VAL A 427 -31.41 -2.45 19.87
N ALA A 428 -32.25 -3.45 19.61
CA ALA A 428 -31.87 -4.58 18.77
C ALA A 428 -31.52 -4.15 17.34
N SER A 429 -32.24 -3.17 16.79
CA SER A 429 -32.00 -2.64 15.44
C SER A 429 -30.71 -1.83 15.37
N LEU A 430 -30.40 -1.03 16.40
CA LEU A 430 -29.13 -0.29 16.50
C LEU A 430 -27.93 -1.25 16.58
N LEU A 431 -27.95 -2.23 17.47
CA LEU A 431 -26.84 -3.18 17.59
C LEU A 431 -26.66 -4.00 16.31
N LEU A 432 -27.77 -4.38 15.66
CA LEU A 432 -27.76 -5.06 14.37
C LEU A 432 -27.17 -4.19 13.26
N SER A 433 -27.46 -2.88 13.24
CA SER A 433 -26.88 -1.97 12.25
C SER A 433 -25.39 -1.74 12.48
N LEU A 434 -24.90 -1.81 13.73
CA LEU A 434 -23.50 -1.58 14.06
C LEU A 434 -22.60 -2.81 13.88
N ALA A 435 -23.09 -4.02 14.23
CA ALA A 435 -22.29 -5.23 14.28
C ALA A 435 -22.85 -6.43 13.47
N GLY A 436 -24.04 -6.31 12.87
CA GLY A 436 -24.72 -7.46 12.27
C GLY A 436 -25.11 -8.51 13.31
N THR A 437 -25.35 -9.74 12.89
CA THR A 437 -25.71 -10.87 13.77
C THR A 437 -25.14 -12.17 13.21
N GLY A 438 -25.05 -13.22 14.04
CA GLY A 438 -24.56 -14.55 13.64
C GLY A 438 -23.05 -14.70 13.82
N TYR A 439 -22.60 -15.86 14.30
CA TYR A 439 -21.21 -16.07 14.73
C TYR A 439 -20.19 -15.89 13.58
N SER A 440 -20.56 -16.24 12.35
CA SER A 440 -19.69 -16.15 11.16
C SER A 440 -19.91 -14.88 10.33
N THR A 441 -20.93 -14.07 10.67
CA THR A 441 -21.39 -12.94 9.85
C THR A 441 -21.40 -11.60 10.59
N LYS A 442 -21.17 -11.59 11.91
CA LYS A 442 -20.96 -10.37 12.71
C LYS A 442 -19.73 -9.62 12.17
N ARG A 443 -19.89 -8.33 11.87
CA ARG A 443 -18.83 -7.45 11.36
C ARG A 443 -19.04 -6.05 11.93
N LEU A 444 -17.97 -5.34 12.24
CA LEU A 444 -18.04 -3.97 12.72
C LEU A 444 -18.21 -3.03 11.52
N THR A 445 -19.24 -2.19 11.55
CA THR A 445 -19.46 -1.19 10.49
C THR A 445 -18.45 -0.05 10.54
N ARG A 446 -18.41 0.76 9.48
CA ARG A 446 -17.62 2.01 9.43
C ARG A 446 -17.83 2.87 10.66
N ASP A 447 -19.07 2.96 11.15
CA ASP A 447 -19.40 3.75 12.34
C ASP A 447 -18.63 3.31 13.58
N VAL A 448 -18.44 1.99 13.74
CA VAL A 448 -17.68 1.38 14.83
C VAL A 448 -16.17 1.48 14.59
N MET A 449 -15.72 1.21 13.36
CA MET A 449 -14.30 1.27 13.00
C MET A 449 -13.71 2.69 13.13
N THR A 450 -14.55 3.71 12.97
CA THR A 450 -14.20 5.13 13.10
C THR A 450 -14.71 5.76 14.39
N ALA A 451 -15.22 4.97 15.35
CA ALA A 451 -15.66 5.45 16.67
C ALA A 451 -14.54 6.16 17.43
N ASP A 452 -14.88 6.96 18.45
CA ASP A 452 -13.86 7.53 19.32
C ASP A 452 -13.09 6.42 20.10
N GLU A 453 -11.93 6.78 20.65
CA GLU A 453 -11.08 5.80 21.34
C GLU A 453 -11.72 5.20 22.58
N GLU A 454 -12.52 5.97 23.33
CA GLU A 454 -13.16 5.52 24.56
C GLU A 454 -14.21 4.44 24.25
N PHE A 455 -15.03 4.67 23.22
CA PHE A 455 -15.94 3.65 22.70
C PHE A 455 -15.19 2.39 22.25
N GLN A 456 -14.10 2.53 21.50
CA GLN A 456 -13.34 1.37 21.03
C GLN A 456 -12.64 0.60 22.17
N ARG A 457 -12.17 1.29 23.21
CA ARG A 457 -11.66 0.66 24.43
C ARG A 457 -12.75 -0.17 25.12
N GLY A 458 -13.95 0.39 25.24
CA GLY A 458 -15.12 -0.34 25.75
C GLY A 458 -15.44 -1.57 24.91
N LEU A 459 -15.48 -1.42 23.58
CA LEU A 459 -15.73 -2.52 22.64
C LEU A 459 -14.76 -3.68 22.83
N LEU A 460 -13.45 -3.39 22.88
CA LEU A 460 -12.45 -4.41 23.11
C LEU A 460 -12.60 -5.03 24.51
N ALA A 461 -12.86 -4.22 25.55
CA ALA A 461 -13.06 -4.73 26.90
C ALA A 461 -14.23 -5.72 26.97
N GLY A 462 -15.37 -5.39 26.36
CA GLY A 462 -16.54 -6.27 26.34
C GLY A 462 -16.28 -7.56 25.56
N LEU A 463 -15.62 -7.44 24.39
CA LEU A 463 -15.29 -8.58 23.55
C LEU A 463 -14.33 -9.55 24.24
N PHE A 464 -13.24 -9.03 24.82
CA PHE A 464 -12.25 -9.86 25.52
C PHE A 464 -12.76 -10.39 26.88
N ARG A 465 -13.70 -9.72 27.54
CA ARG A 465 -14.36 -10.27 28.74
C ARG A 465 -15.30 -11.43 28.41
N GLY A 466 -15.94 -11.41 27.24
CA GLY A 466 -16.75 -12.52 26.74
C GLY A 466 -15.88 -13.69 26.28
N ASP A 467 -15.18 -13.50 25.16
CA ASP A 467 -14.51 -14.58 24.42
C ASP A 467 -12.99 -14.71 24.70
N GLY A 468 -12.43 -13.78 25.47
CA GLY A 468 -10.99 -13.73 25.73
C GLY A 468 -10.57 -14.52 26.96
N CYS A 469 -9.27 -14.80 27.06
CA CYS A 469 -8.67 -15.51 28.19
C CYS A 469 -7.25 -15.02 28.46
N SER A 470 -6.97 -14.63 29.71
CA SER A 470 -5.61 -14.36 30.16
C SER A 470 -4.80 -15.65 30.35
N THR A 471 -3.56 -15.61 29.88
CA THR A 471 -2.55 -16.66 30.01
C THR A 471 -1.34 -16.11 30.76
N ASN A 472 -0.37 -16.98 31.07
CA ASN A 472 0.85 -16.59 31.76
C ASN A 472 1.62 -15.43 31.08
N GLY A 473 1.54 -15.31 29.75
CA GLY A 473 2.36 -14.37 28.96
C GLY A 473 1.60 -13.23 28.28
N GLY A 474 0.29 -13.12 28.47
CA GLY A 474 -0.57 -12.16 27.77
C GLY A 474 -2.01 -12.63 27.72
N MET A 475 -2.82 -12.00 26.87
CA MET A 475 -4.23 -12.33 26.66
C MET A 475 -4.49 -12.84 25.25
N ILE A 476 -5.42 -13.79 25.14
CA ILE A 476 -5.80 -14.44 23.88
C ILE A 476 -7.28 -14.18 23.61
N LEU A 477 -7.63 -14.03 22.34
CA LEU A 477 -9.00 -14.01 21.82
C LEU A 477 -9.06 -14.87 20.55
N ASP A 478 -9.98 -15.83 20.52
CA ASP A 478 -10.21 -16.71 19.37
C ASP A 478 -11.53 -16.35 18.68
N LEU A 479 -11.45 -16.04 17.38
CA LEU A 479 -12.63 -15.66 16.58
C LEU A 479 -12.70 -16.50 15.30
N VAL A 480 -13.90 -16.95 14.96
CA VAL A 480 -14.16 -17.74 13.74
C VAL A 480 -14.45 -16.89 12.50
N ASN A 481 -14.75 -15.59 12.66
CA ASN A 481 -14.92 -14.68 11.54
C ASN A 481 -13.59 -14.01 11.17
N PRO A 482 -13.02 -14.26 9.97
CA PRO A 482 -11.74 -13.69 9.56
C PRO A 482 -11.78 -12.16 9.39
N GLU A 483 -12.89 -11.58 8.94
CA GLU A 483 -13.03 -10.12 8.80
C GLU A 483 -13.00 -9.45 10.17
N LEU A 484 -13.71 -10.02 11.14
CA LEU A 484 -13.75 -9.51 12.50
C LEU A 484 -12.37 -9.58 13.18
N VAL A 485 -11.58 -10.62 12.91
CA VAL A 485 -10.19 -10.74 13.38
C VAL A 485 -9.36 -9.54 12.92
N ASP A 486 -9.47 -9.16 11.64
CA ASP A 486 -8.71 -8.05 11.07
C ASP A 486 -9.20 -6.69 11.59
N GLN A 487 -10.51 -6.53 11.76
CA GLN A 487 -11.10 -5.33 12.37
C GLN A 487 -10.65 -5.14 13.83
N VAL A 488 -10.71 -6.20 14.64
CA VAL A 488 -10.24 -6.18 16.03
C VAL A 488 -8.75 -5.87 16.11
N GLN A 489 -7.95 -6.47 15.23
CA GLN A 489 -6.52 -6.18 15.16
C GLN A 489 -6.24 -4.70 14.81
N LEU A 490 -6.98 -4.13 13.86
CA LEU A 490 -6.82 -2.73 13.47
C LEU A 490 -7.17 -1.78 14.62
N ILE A 491 -8.25 -2.07 15.37
CA ILE A 491 -8.64 -1.30 16.56
C ILE A 491 -7.59 -1.41 17.66
N LEU A 492 -7.09 -2.61 17.96
CA LEU A 492 -5.99 -2.81 18.91
C LEU A 492 -4.78 -1.94 18.52
N ARG A 493 -4.40 -1.96 17.25
CA ARG A 493 -3.26 -1.18 16.74
C ARG A 493 -3.50 0.33 16.87
N ARG A 494 -4.71 0.81 16.55
CA ARG A 494 -5.11 2.22 16.71
C ARG A 494 -4.96 2.69 18.16
N LEU A 495 -5.34 1.86 19.12
CA LEU A 495 -5.23 2.15 20.55
C LEU A 495 -3.80 1.95 21.10
N GLY A 496 -2.80 1.71 20.25
CA GLY A 496 -1.42 1.49 20.66
C GLY A 496 -1.19 0.13 21.34
N ILE A 497 -2.12 -0.82 21.19
CA ILE A 497 -2.00 -2.17 21.73
C ILE A 497 -1.36 -3.07 20.67
N VAL A 498 -0.17 -3.57 20.96
CA VAL A 498 0.50 -4.53 20.08
C VAL A 498 -0.25 -5.85 20.13
N SER A 499 -0.51 -6.45 18.96
CA SER A 499 -1.14 -7.77 18.86
C SER A 499 -0.52 -8.61 17.75
N VAL A 500 -0.57 -9.93 17.91
CA VAL A 500 -0.11 -10.93 16.95
C VAL A 500 -1.30 -11.78 16.54
N VAL A 501 -1.46 -12.02 15.24
CA VAL A 501 -2.56 -12.84 14.72
C VAL A 501 -2.02 -14.10 14.06
N ARG A 502 -2.60 -15.24 14.43
CA ARG A 502 -2.35 -16.56 13.80
C ARG A 502 -3.66 -17.18 13.39
N GLN A 503 -3.59 -18.24 12.61
CA GLN A 503 -4.77 -19.01 12.19
C GLN A 503 -4.52 -20.48 12.47
N TYR A 504 -5.55 -21.18 12.94
CA TYR A 504 -5.54 -22.62 13.15
C TYR A 504 -6.93 -23.21 12.88
N ILE A 505 -7.02 -24.54 12.82
CA ILE A 505 -8.30 -25.25 12.73
C ILE A 505 -8.68 -25.70 14.14
N ASN A 506 -9.83 -25.26 14.64
CA ASN A 506 -10.29 -25.60 15.98
C ASN A 506 -10.87 -27.01 16.08
N GLN A 507 -11.25 -27.44 17.28
CA GLN A 507 -11.81 -28.78 17.53
C GLN A 507 -13.11 -29.06 16.76
N ALA A 508 -13.86 -28.01 16.40
CA ALA A 508 -15.07 -28.11 15.59
C ALA A 508 -14.80 -28.11 14.07
N GLY A 509 -13.52 -28.09 13.65
CA GLY A 509 -13.12 -28.06 12.24
C GLY A 509 -13.22 -26.68 11.59
N ASN A 510 -13.52 -25.64 12.36
CA ASN A 510 -13.61 -24.28 11.84
C ASN A 510 -12.23 -23.62 11.78
N VAL A 511 -12.01 -22.83 10.74
CA VAL A 511 -10.87 -21.91 10.69
C VAL A 511 -11.07 -20.84 11.76
N THR A 512 -10.09 -20.67 12.64
CA THR A 512 -10.13 -19.72 13.76
C THR A 512 -8.91 -18.83 13.74
N GLY A 513 -9.15 -17.52 13.81
CA GLY A 513 -8.14 -16.51 14.03
C GLY A 513 -7.84 -16.37 15.52
N HIS A 514 -6.56 -16.44 15.85
CA HIS A 514 -6.02 -16.36 17.20
C HIS A 514 -5.33 -15.01 17.38
N VAL A 515 -5.98 -14.09 18.08
CA VAL A 515 -5.45 -12.77 18.41
C VAL A 515 -4.76 -12.86 19.76
N PHE A 516 -3.45 -12.63 19.78
CA PHE A 516 -2.63 -12.63 20.99
C PHE A 516 -2.16 -11.22 21.33
N VAL A 517 -2.57 -10.71 22.48
CA VAL A 517 -2.08 -9.46 23.08
C VAL A 517 -0.99 -9.84 24.10
N PRO A 518 0.30 -9.64 23.79
CA PRO A 518 1.37 -9.98 24.71
C PRO A 518 1.37 -9.08 25.94
N GLY A 519 1.70 -9.66 27.10
CA GLY A 519 1.91 -8.93 28.35
C GLY A 519 3.25 -8.20 28.37
N VAL A 520 3.37 -7.12 27.58
CA VAL A 520 4.52 -6.22 27.61
C VAL A 520 4.19 -4.97 28.44
N PRO A 521 5.16 -4.44 29.22
CA PRO A 521 4.91 -3.25 30.02
C PRO A 521 4.41 -2.05 29.19
N GLY A 522 3.49 -1.27 29.75
CA GLY A 522 2.82 -0.15 29.11
C GLY A 522 1.42 -0.51 28.63
N THR A 523 1.01 0.05 27.47
CA THR A 523 -0.36 -0.02 26.95
C THR A 523 -0.98 -1.42 26.91
N ASN A 524 -0.19 -2.45 26.60
CA ASN A 524 -0.66 -3.83 26.56
C ASN A 524 -0.99 -4.38 27.96
N GLU A 525 -0.14 -4.13 28.95
CA GLU A 525 -0.41 -4.56 30.33
C GLU A 525 -1.60 -3.82 30.92
N ASP A 526 -1.66 -2.50 30.71
CA ASP A 526 -2.80 -1.68 31.12
C ASP A 526 -4.11 -2.26 30.55
N PHE A 527 -4.13 -2.58 29.25
CA PHE A 527 -5.27 -3.25 28.62
C PHE A 527 -5.62 -4.60 29.26
N ILE A 528 -4.63 -5.47 29.54
CA ILE A 528 -4.88 -6.78 30.17
C ILE A 528 -5.49 -6.60 31.57
N PHE A 529 -4.99 -5.65 32.35
CA PHE A 529 -5.51 -5.35 33.69
C PHE A 529 -6.92 -4.75 33.64
N ASP A 530 -7.19 -3.82 32.71
CA ASP A 530 -8.51 -3.21 32.52
C ASP A 530 -9.58 -4.23 32.11
N VAL A 531 -9.21 -5.19 31.26
CA VAL A 531 -10.08 -6.29 30.86
C VAL A 531 -10.35 -7.23 32.05
N GLY A 532 -9.31 -7.62 32.78
CA GLY A 532 -9.41 -8.36 34.04
C GLY A 532 -9.87 -9.84 33.93
N LYS A 533 -10.10 -10.35 32.72
CA LYS A 533 -10.61 -11.71 32.49
C LYS A 533 -9.56 -12.77 32.79
N ASN A 534 -9.85 -13.66 33.74
CA ASN A 534 -8.95 -14.74 34.21
C ASN A 534 -7.57 -14.23 34.67
N LEU A 535 -7.50 -13.03 35.26
CA LEU A 535 -6.24 -12.36 35.59
C LEU A 535 -5.32 -13.16 36.54
N HIS A 536 -5.87 -14.09 37.33
CA HIS A 536 -5.08 -15.00 38.18
C HIS A 536 -4.10 -15.88 37.40
N ASN A 537 -4.32 -16.09 36.10
CA ASN A 537 -3.39 -16.80 35.22
C ASN A 537 -2.24 -15.92 34.73
N TYR A 538 -2.36 -14.59 34.84
CA TYR A 538 -1.39 -13.66 34.30
C TYR A 538 -0.20 -13.49 35.27
N VAL A 539 1.02 -13.75 34.77
CA VAL A 539 2.26 -13.63 35.54
C VAL A 539 3.17 -12.54 34.98
N GLY A 540 2.87 -12.03 33.77
CA GLY A 540 3.75 -11.16 33.01
C GLY A 540 4.85 -11.93 32.28
N ARG A 541 5.31 -11.37 31.16
CA ARG A 541 6.29 -12.04 30.30
C ARG A 541 7.72 -11.79 30.81
N LYS A 542 8.43 -12.83 31.26
CA LYS A 542 9.86 -12.77 31.66
C LYS A 542 10.81 -13.06 30.48
N GLY A 543 11.52 -12.03 29.97
CA GLY A 543 12.57 -12.12 28.90
C GLY A 543 12.03 -12.55 27.52
N ALA A 544 12.69 -12.43 26.36
CA ALA A 544 13.94 -11.82 25.87
C ALA A 544 13.77 -11.58 24.34
N LYS A 545 14.71 -10.85 23.70
CA LYS A 545 14.88 -10.55 22.25
C LYS A 545 13.59 -10.23 21.47
N ARG A 546 13.45 -8.96 21.09
CA ARG A 546 12.30 -8.43 20.34
C ARG A 546 12.30 -8.80 18.85
N THR A 547 12.54 -10.06 18.48
CA THR A 547 12.54 -10.50 17.07
C THR A 547 11.13 -10.72 16.50
N THR A 548 10.09 -10.63 17.33
CA THR A 548 8.70 -10.91 16.91
C THR A 548 7.90 -9.64 16.66
N TYR A 549 7.97 -8.69 17.57
CA TYR A 549 7.29 -7.40 17.47
C TYR A 549 7.98 -6.37 18.37
N GLN A 550 7.92 -5.10 18.00
CA GLN A 550 8.41 -3.98 18.79
C GLN A 550 7.57 -2.73 18.54
N VAL A 551 7.72 -1.74 19.44
CA VAL A 551 7.38 -0.36 19.16
C VAL A 551 8.69 0.38 18.89
N ALA A 552 8.93 0.75 17.63
CA ALA A 552 10.09 1.52 17.21
C ALA A 552 9.63 2.94 16.91
N HIS A 553 10.13 3.94 17.63
CA HIS A 553 9.80 5.36 17.43
C HIS A 553 8.29 5.65 17.31
N GLY A 554 7.48 5.02 18.16
CA GLY A 554 6.02 5.17 18.17
C GLY A 554 5.26 4.35 17.11
N ARG A 555 5.95 3.59 16.26
CA ARG A 555 5.33 2.69 15.26
C ARG A 555 5.42 1.23 15.68
N HIS A 556 4.36 0.48 15.42
CA HIS A 556 4.37 -0.97 15.59
C HIS A 556 5.13 -1.61 14.42
N VAL A 557 6.12 -2.43 14.75
CA VAL A 557 6.94 -3.14 13.78
C VAL A 557 6.95 -4.64 14.11
N TYR A 558 6.87 -5.48 13.10
CA TYR A 558 6.71 -6.93 13.25
C TYR A 558 7.82 -7.69 12.53
N GLY A 559 8.48 -8.59 13.25
CA GLY A 559 9.56 -9.37 12.70
C GLY A 559 9.09 -10.34 11.62
N ILE A 560 10.02 -10.71 10.76
CA ILE A 560 9.75 -11.59 9.63
C ILE A 560 9.90 -13.05 10.08
N ARG A 561 8.91 -13.86 9.69
CA ARG A 561 8.88 -15.31 9.92
C ARG A 561 9.59 -16.05 8.80
N GLU A 562 9.28 -15.69 7.56
CA GLU A 562 9.75 -16.40 6.37
C GLU A 562 9.67 -15.48 5.15
N ILE A 563 10.61 -15.66 4.22
CA ILE A 563 10.62 -15.01 2.91
C ILE A 563 10.82 -16.12 1.89
N ALA A 564 9.94 -16.20 0.89
CA ALA A 564 10.00 -17.22 -0.15
C ALA A 564 9.70 -16.62 -1.52
N LYS A 565 10.36 -17.13 -2.56
CA LYS A 565 9.89 -16.98 -3.95
C LYS A 565 8.80 -18.03 -4.18
N THR A 566 7.70 -17.61 -4.77
CA THR A 566 6.58 -18.50 -5.09
C THR A 566 6.75 -19.05 -6.51
N ASP A 567 6.03 -20.11 -6.84
CA ASP A 567 5.86 -20.54 -8.25
C ASP A 567 4.67 -19.82 -8.92
N GLU A 568 3.99 -18.94 -8.19
CA GLU A 568 2.81 -18.21 -8.64
C GLU A 568 3.24 -17.03 -9.53
N THR A 569 2.84 -17.08 -10.80
CA THR A 569 3.07 -16.01 -11.79
C THR A 569 1.71 -15.57 -12.33
N PRO A 570 0.97 -14.71 -11.60
CA PRO A 570 -0.32 -14.24 -12.06
C PRO A 570 -0.12 -13.41 -13.33
N SER A 571 -0.98 -13.60 -14.33
CA SER A 571 -0.89 -12.90 -15.61
C SER A 571 -1.17 -11.40 -15.50
N LYS A 572 -1.87 -10.99 -14.43
CA LYS A 572 -2.25 -9.61 -14.13
C LYS A 572 -1.95 -9.28 -12.67
N VAL A 573 -1.44 -8.07 -12.46
CA VAL A 573 -1.14 -7.52 -11.14
C VAL A 573 -1.58 -6.05 -11.07
N TYR A 574 -1.84 -5.58 -9.87
CA TYR A 574 -2.48 -4.29 -9.60
C TYR A 574 -1.64 -3.43 -8.66
N ASN A 575 -1.71 -2.12 -8.83
CA ASN A 575 -1.21 -1.13 -7.88
C ASN A 575 -2.19 0.07 -7.85
N LEU A 576 -2.07 0.95 -6.86
CA LEU A 576 -2.88 2.15 -6.69
C LEU A 576 -1.99 3.38 -6.77
N HIS A 577 -2.44 4.44 -7.44
CA HIS A 577 -1.89 5.77 -7.22
C HIS A 577 -2.68 6.44 -6.09
N VAL A 578 -2.02 6.85 -5.01
CA VAL A 578 -2.64 7.47 -3.84
C VAL A 578 -2.15 8.91 -3.71
N GLU A 579 -3.07 9.85 -3.56
CA GLU A 579 -2.79 11.28 -3.48
C GLU A 579 -1.90 11.62 -2.26
N GLY A 580 -0.92 12.50 -2.49
CA GLY A 580 -0.12 13.11 -1.43
C GLY A 580 1.01 12.24 -0.88
N THR A 581 0.67 11.07 -0.30
CA THR A 581 1.64 10.22 0.43
C THR A 581 2.15 9.04 -0.37
N HIS A 582 1.57 8.78 -1.55
CA HIS A 582 2.00 7.70 -2.46
C HIS A 582 2.05 6.30 -1.82
N THR A 583 1.30 6.10 -0.74
CA THR A 583 1.41 4.93 0.13
C THR A 583 0.03 4.49 0.56
N TYR A 584 -0.11 3.19 0.80
CA TYR A 584 -1.31 2.59 1.34
C TYR A 584 -0.94 1.37 2.18
N THR A 585 -1.92 0.80 2.90
CA THR A 585 -1.69 -0.39 3.70
C THR A 585 -2.40 -1.62 3.17
N ILE A 586 -1.68 -2.75 3.28
CA ILE A 586 -2.21 -4.09 3.07
C ILE A 586 -2.17 -4.85 4.40
N ARG A 587 -3.34 -5.07 5.00
CA ARG A 587 -3.46 -5.74 6.31
C ARG A 587 -2.58 -5.07 7.38
N GLY A 588 -2.52 -3.74 7.33
CA GLY A 588 -1.69 -2.91 8.18
C GLY A 588 -0.28 -2.67 7.71
N ALA A 589 0.32 -3.53 6.86
CA ALA A 589 1.68 -3.34 6.39
C ALA A 589 1.74 -2.19 5.38
N VAL A 590 2.71 -1.28 5.55
CA VAL A 590 2.84 -0.07 4.74
C VAL A 590 3.59 -0.38 3.45
N VAL A 591 2.98 -0.05 2.31
CA VAL A 591 3.49 -0.31 0.96
C VAL A 591 3.35 0.93 0.08
N HIS A 592 4.09 0.98 -1.04
CA HIS A 592 4.19 2.17 -1.89
C HIS A 592 3.48 1.98 -3.25
N ASN A 593 2.97 3.07 -3.81
CA ASN A 593 2.44 3.09 -5.18
C ASN A 593 3.54 2.86 -6.23
N CYS A 594 3.13 2.61 -7.49
CA CYS A 594 4.05 2.52 -8.61
C CYS A 594 4.74 3.86 -8.87
N PHE A 595 6.03 3.79 -9.23
CA PHE A 595 6.90 4.94 -9.49
C PHE A 595 6.47 5.73 -10.75
N LEU A 596 5.50 6.61 -10.60
CA LEU A 596 5.30 7.76 -11.48
C LEU A 596 5.50 9.02 -10.65
N LEU A 597 6.69 9.62 -10.72
CA LEU A 597 6.98 10.85 -9.98
C LEU A 597 6.22 12.01 -10.62
N ARG A 598 5.10 12.42 -9.99
CA ARG A 598 4.33 13.60 -10.37
C ARG A 598 5.09 14.87 -10.00
N ILE A 599 5.23 15.78 -10.96
CA ILE A 599 5.93 17.06 -10.75
C ILE A 599 4.93 18.21 -10.74
N GLU A 600 4.83 18.89 -9.60
CA GLU A 600 4.04 20.11 -9.46
C GLU A 600 4.82 21.34 -9.99
N ASP A 601 4.12 22.36 -10.47
CA ASP A 601 4.71 23.60 -11.01
C ASP A 601 5.28 24.52 -9.91
N ASN A 602 6.28 24.03 -9.19
CA ASN A 602 7.06 24.79 -8.23
C ASN A 602 8.50 24.25 -8.14
N MET A 603 9.44 25.15 -7.81
CA MET A 603 10.87 24.85 -7.81
C MET A 603 11.25 23.72 -6.85
N GLU A 604 10.55 23.59 -5.72
CA GLU A 604 10.79 22.53 -4.73
C GLU A 604 10.41 21.16 -5.27
N SER A 605 9.21 21.01 -5.84
CA SER A 605 8.74 19.77 -6.44
C SER A 605 9.59 19.37 -7.64
N ILE A 606 9.91 20.33 -8.52
CA ILE A 606 10.81 20.09 -9.66
C ILE A 606 12.19 19.63 -9.18
N GLY A 607 12.79 20.33 -8.21
CA GLY A 607 14.10 19.99 -7.67
C GLY A 607 14.14 18.62 -6.97
N ARG A 608 13.12 18.29 -6.19
CA ARG A 608 13.00 16.99 -5.51
C ARG A 608 12.79 15.86 -6.49
N SER A 609 11.85 15.99 -7.42
CA SER A 609 11.58 14.93 -8.40
C SER A 609 12.77 14.67 -9.32
N ILE A 610 13.55 15.70 -9.67
CA ILE A 610 14.82 15.51 -10.38
C ILE A 610 15.83 14.74 -9.51
N ASN A 611 16.01 15.12 -8.23
CA ASN A 611 16.95 14.43 -7.34
C ASN A 611 16.54 12.96 -7.10
N SER A 612 15.28 12.71 -6.77
CA SER A 612 14.72 11.37 -6.60
C SER A 612 14.86 10.55 -7.88
N ALA A 613 14.61 11.14 -9.06
CA ALA A 613 14.82 10.46 -10.33
C ALA A 613 16.30 10.11 -10.58
N LEU A 614 17.23 10.98 -10.21
CA LEU A 614 18.66 10.71 -10.32
C LEU A 614 19.12 9.58 -9.39
N GLN A 615 18.62 9.54 -8.14
CA GLN A 615 18.93 8.46 -7.20
C GLN A 615 18.33 7.12 -7.65
N LEU A 616 17.09 7.13 -8.12
CA LEU A 616 16.39 5.94 -8.62
C LEU A 616 17.04 5.38 -9.90
N SER A 617 17.43 6.27 -10.83
CA SER A 617 18.15 5.88 -12.05
C SER A 617 19.55 5.32 -11.77
N LYS A 618 20.23 5.81 -10.72
CA LYS A 618 21.54 5.28 -10.27
C LYS A 618 21.45 3.80 -9.86
N ARG A 619 20.30 3.35 -9.37
CA ARG A 619 20.08 1.97 -8.88
C ARG A 619 19.45 1.01 -9.91
N GLY A 620 19.29 1.44 -11.16
CA GLY A 620 18.84 0.57 -12.26
C GLY A 620 17.32 0.46 -12.41
N GLY A 621 16.54 1.20 -11.61
CA GLY A 621 15.10 1.33 -11.78
C GLY A 621 14.76 2.23 -12.97
N GLY A 622 13.69 1.89 -13.69
CA GLY A 622 13.11 2.79 -14.67
C GLY A 622 12.41 3.96 -13.96
N VAL A 623 12.72 5.20 -14.35
CA VAL A 623 12.08 6.39 -13.74
C VAL A 623 11.33 7.17 -14.80
N ALA A 624 10.05 7.42 -14.57
CA ALA A 624 9.24 8.35 -15.37
C ALA A 624 8.89 9.58 -14.52
N LEU A 625 9.03 10.77 -15.13
CA LEU A 625 8.54 12.02 -14.57
C LEU A 625 7.26 12.39 -15.30
N LEU A 626 6.18 12.63 -14.54
CA LEU A 626 4.92 13.14 -15.09
C LEU A 626 4.97 14.68 -15.09
N LEU A 627 5.13 15.25 -16.29
CA LEU A 627 5.34 16.69 -16.50
C LEU A 627 4.05 17.47 -16.82
N SER A 628 2.88 16.81 -16.85
CA SER A 628 1.60 17.41 -17.28
C SER A 628 1.15 18.60 -16.43
N ASN A 629 1.66 18.72 -15.20
CA ASN A 629 1.39 19.83 -14.30
C ASN A 629 2.40 20.99 -14.42
N ILE A 630 3.53 20.83 -15.14
CA ILE A 630 4.54 21.87 -15.31
C ILE A 630 4.14 22.81 -16.46
N ARG A 631 4.14 24.12 -16.19
CA ARG A 631 3.83 25.13 -17.21
C ARG A 631 4.91 25.19 -18.29
N GLU A 632 4.51 25.38 -19.55
CA GLU A 632 5.47 25.60 -20.63
C GLU A 632 6.16 26.97 -20.55
N HIS A 633 7.28 27.10 -21.28
CA HIS A 633 7.98 28.37 -21.38
C HIS A 633 7.08 29.46 -21.99
N GLY A 634 6.85 30.55 -21.25
CA GLY A 634 5.96 31.64 -21.66
C GLY A 634 4.52 31.54 -21.14
N ALA A 635 4.17 30.45 -20.43
CA ALA A 635 2.87 30.32 -19.78
C ALA A 635 2.64 31.43 -18.74
N PRO A 636 1.45 32.05 -18.69
CA PRO A 636 1.17 33.18 -17.80
C PRO A 636 1.24 32.76 -16.33
N SER A 637 2.08 33.45 -15.55
CA SER A 637 2.11 33.30 -14.10
C SER A 637 0.82 33.88 -13.51
N ARG A 638 -0.04 32.99 -12.99
CA ARG A 638 -1.21 33.25 -12.12
C ARG A 638 -1.74 34.70 -12.13
N ARG A 639 -2.90 34.93 -12.77
CA ARG A 639 -3.73 36.14 -12.55
C ARG A 639 -3.91 36.32 -11.04
N SER A 640 -3.36 37.39 -10.48
CA SER A 640 -3.85 37.91 -9.21
C SER A 640 -5.34 38.18 -9.39
N ARG A 641 -6.18 37.58 -8.54
CA ARG A 641 -7.57 38.01 -8.37
C ARG A 641 -7.52 39.45 -7.87
N THR A 642 -7.45 40.40 -8.80
CA THR A 642 -7.84 41.77 -8.54
C THR A 642 -9.35 41.81 -8.71
N SER A 643 -10.03 42.03 -7.59
CA SER A 643 -11.46 42.35 -7.54
C SER A 643 -11.79 43.38 -8.62
N PRO A 644 -12.91 43.25 -9.36
CA PRO A 644 -13.25 44.22 -10.38
C PRO A 644 -13.55 45.57 -9.71
N PRO A 645 -13.09 46.71 -10.28
CA PRO A 645 -13.53 48.01 -9.81
C PRO A 645 -15.02 48.16 -10.11
N ALA A 646 -15.75 48.63 -9.11
CA ALA A 646 -17.13 49.05 -9.26
C ALA A 646 -17.23 50.23 -10.24
N SER A 647 -18.27 50.20 -11.09
CA SER A 647 -18.75 51.27 -11.98
C SER A 647 -17.82 51.63 -13.17
N SER A 648 -18.31 51.88 -14.38
CA SER A 648 -19.47 52.68 -14.70
C SER A 648 -19.99 52.41 -16.13
N ARG A 649 -21.28 52.72 -16.26
CA ARG A 649 -22.14 52.83 -17.45
C ARG A 649 -21.43 53.30 -18.75
N SER A 650 -21.72 52.60 -19.84
CA SER A 650 -22.53 53.11 -20.97
C SER A 650 -22.87 51.96 -21.91
#